data_AF-A0A7X6Y2E4-F1
#
_entry.id   AF-A0A7X6Y2E4-F1
#
_cell.length_a   1.000
_cell.length_b   1.000
_cell.length_c   1.000
_cell.angle_alpha   90.00
_cell.angle_beta   90.00
_cell.angle_gamma   90.00
#
_symmetry.space_group_name_H-M   'P 1'
#
loop_
_entity.id
_entity.type
_entity.pdbx_description
1 polymer ?
#
loop_
_entity_poly.entity_id
_entity_poly.type
_entity_poly.pdbx_seq_one_letter_code
_entity_poly.pdbx_strand_id
1 'polypeptide(L)'
;GCAPLVKLPGLYGEVIKEMQKVADGADDMYMAGRAGNEDEAAGYSNGIDSDSNEIGGNFSGIDNDSNEHREKVKKLLRELVKDVEAAAQRTREFIDSCNIVIKRINSLVDNIKFSVLYDKKRHLFHIGYDTEKNRYSKAYYDLLASEARQTSFLAIARGEVDKKHWFKLGRRLTVSDDCRGLVSWTGTMFEYMMPLIVMKNYENTLMDETYRSVVKLQKRYGKKRNIPWGVSESAYYAFDISLNHQYKAFGIPELGLKRGLANDMVISPYSTLLALSLDPVGTVKNIHKLIKEGLYGSYGFYESADYTPSRLTPGQKGAIVKSFMAHHQAMGLLALNNYLNNNILQERFHKNPMVKAAELLLHERVPYNAIITRGYKIKPLISKRIAIEGGMVVRRLGIPDSGFPHMHILSNGKYSVMITDGGSGYSKYNEIDVSRWRANLKESWGSYIYIRDVNAGKLWSAAYEPLKVKPEKYRVIFSPDKAEFVRKDGNIETRMEICVSTEENLEIRRLYLSNYNTEPSTLETTSYMEVSLAHQGEDLSHPAFSKLFVLAEFNPQFNCILAERRPKSPRDKRLVALHMAIVEGEMIGNIEYETDRAKVTGRNRTLGNPQAMEADRPLANTAGVVIDPVMSIRCRVKIEPGKNVRLSYITAVAESKKEALEIAEKYSQAKSIERAFELAWTRSRIESGYLGFKAEEVELYLKMISHILIPGPLRKKYESIITTNRKSQRDLWAFGISGDIPIVLLHIYRKDDMDLVNKMLKGHEYWGMKNMEVDLVIVTEEEGGYFRLLQDMVGEAVASSHARELLGKRGGVFIINKNQVTSEDLALLYAAARIVLRGNVHTVEEQLEWERKAEA
;
A
#
# COMPACT_ATOMS: atom_id res chain seq x y z
N GLY A 1 2.62 34.90 28.99
CA GLY A 1 2.30 35.95 29.96
C GLY A 1 1.17 35.43 30.78
N CYS A 2 1.47 34.82 31.93
CA CYS A 2 0.46 34.27 32.84
C CYS A 2 0.32 35.12 34.11
N ALA A 3 1.00 36.27 34.18
CA ALA A 3 0.91 37.19 35.31
C ALA A 3 -0.52 37.66 35.67
N PRO A 4 -1.48 37.79 34.71
CA PRO A 4 -2.86 38.13 35.07
C PRO A 4 -3.62 36.95 35.71
N LEU A 5 -3.29 35.70 35.36
CA LEU A 5 -4.01 34.51 35.82
C LEU A 5 -3.66 34.14 37.28
N VAL A 6 -2.48 34.54 37.76
CA VAL A 6 -2.03 34.29 39.14
C VAL A 6 -2.76 35.16 40.17
N LYS A 7 -3.38 36.27 39.76
CA LYS A 7 -4.12 37.19 40.66
C LYS A 7 -5.61 36.85 40.80
N LEU A 8 -6.18 36.04 39.92
CA LEU A 8 -7.60 35.71 39.93
C LEU A 8 -8.08 35.00 41.23
N PRO A 9 -7.34 34.03 41.81
CA PRO A 9 -7.81 33.35 43.02
C PRO A 9 -7.99 34.28 44.23
N GLY A 10 -7.16 35.34 44.34
CA GLY A 10 -7.28 36.35 45.40
C GLY A 10 -8.50 37.25 45.21
N LEU A 11 -8.78 37.67 43.97
CA LEU A 11 -9.97 38.45 43.61
C LEU A 11 -11.27 37.67 43.83
N TYR A 12 -11.30 36.37 43.50
CA TYR A 12 -12.46 35.52 43.81
C TYR A 12 -12.66 35.36 45.32
N GLY A 13 -11.59 35.24 46.11
CA GLY A 13 -11.68 35.17 47.57
C GLY A 13 -12.23 36.44 48.22
N GLU A 14 -11.86 37.63 47.72
CA GLU A 14 -12.40 38.91 48.19
C GLU A 14 -13.86 39.12 47.78
N VAL A 15 -14.23 38.78 46.54
CA VAL A 15 -15.61 38.84 46.06
C VAL A 15 -16.52 37.87 46.81
N ILE A 16 -16.07 36.64 47.06
CA ILE A 16 -16.82 35.64 47.86
C ILE A 16 -17.01 36.13 49.31
N LYS A 17 -15.98 36.71 49.93
CA LYS A 17 -16.07 37.29 51.28
C LYS A 17 -17.07 38.44 51.37
N GLU A 18 -17.06 39.36 50.41
CA GLU A 18 -18.01 40.49 50.40
C GLU A 18 -19.43 40.02 50.06
N MET A 19 -19.60 39.03 49.16
CA MET A 19 -20.90 38.43 48.88
C MET A 19 -21.47 37.65 50.08
N GLN A 20 -20.62 36.97 50.85
CA GLN A 20 -21.01 36.30 52.10
C GLN A 20 -21.35 37.32 53.19
N LYS A 21 -20.59 38.40 53.35
CA LYS A 21 -20.97 39.50 54.25
C LYS A 21 -22.32 40.13 53.90
N VAL A 22 -22.62 40.32 52.61
CA VAL A 22 -23.92 40.83 52.16
C VAL A 22 -25.03 39.83 52.39
N ALA A 23 -24.76 38.53 52.25
CA ALA A 23 -25.71 37.46 52.55
C ALA A 23 -25.99 37.30 54.06
N ASP A 24 -24.97 37.46 54.90
CA ASP A 24 -25.04 37.32 56.36
C ASP A 24 -25.59 38.60 57.03
N GLY A 25 -25.18 39.80 56.55
CA GLY A 25 -25.68 41.09 57.05
C GLY A 25 -27.13 41.39 56.68
N ALA A 26 -27.70 40.65 55.72
CA ALA A 26 -29.13 40.72 55.41
C ALA A 26 -30.02 40.17 56.53
N ASP A 27 -29.47 39.42 57.50
CA ASP A 27 -30.19 38.97 58.69
C ASP A 27 -30.07 39.97 59.86
N ASP A 28 -28.97 40.74 59.95
CA ASP A 28 -28.74 41.71 61.04
C ASP A 28 -29.59 43.01 60.93
N MET A 29 -29.90 43.47 59.72
CA MET A 29 -30.73 44.69 59.54
C MET A 29 -32.18 44.52 60.03
N TYR A 30 -32.67 43.29 60.22
CA TYR A 30 -34.03 43.04 60.74
C TYR A 30 -34.06 42.85 62.27
N MET A 31 -32.93 42.53 62.90
CA MET A 31 -32.81 42.51 64.37
C MET A 31 -32.59 43.92 64.93
N ALA A 32 -32.03 44.84 64.14
CA ALA A 32 -31.91 46.26 64.49
C ALA A 32 -33.23 47.05 64.34
N GLY A 33 -34.11 46.68 63.40
CA GLY A 33 -35.40 47.36 63.17
C GLY A 33 -36.50 47.07 64.19
N ARG A 34 -36.28 46.13 65.13
CA ARG A 34 -37.26 45.75 66.18
C ARG A 34 -36.94 46.33 67.56
N ALA A 35 -35.84 47.06 67.71
CA ALA A 35 -35.35 47.56 69.00
C ALA A 35 -35.25 49.11 69.10
N GLY A 36 -35.80 49.85 68.14
CA GLY A 36 -35.74 51.32 68.17
C GLY A 36 -36.99 51.96 67.57
N ASN A 37 -38.04 52.06 68.38
CA ASN A 37 -39.09 53.04 68.17
C ASN A 37 -39.25 53.77 69.51
N GLU A 38 -38.44 54.79 69.73
CA GLU A 38 -38.74 55.92 70.62
C GLU A 38 -37.64 56.97 70.48
N ASP A 39 -38.10 58.16 70.11
CA ASP A 39 -37.48 59.46 70.24
C ASP A 39 -36.31 59.90 69.35
N GLU A 40 -36.45 61.17 68.97
CA GLU A 40 -35.53 62.06 68.28
C GLU A 40 -35.43 62.01 66.74
N ALA A 41 -36.00 63.10 66.20
CA ALA A 41 -35.31 64.02 65.30
C ALA A 41 -35.31 63.67 63.81
N ALA A 42 -36.39 64.17 63.19
CA ALA A 42 -36.23 65.05 62.05
C ALA A 42 -35.14 66.11 62.30
N GLY A 43 -34.21 66.23 61.34
CA GLY A 43 -33.14 67.22 61.27
C GLY A 43 -31.91 66.57 60.63
N TYR A 44 -31.70 66.56 59.32
CA TYR A 44 -31.84 67.65 58.35
C TYR A 44 -32.28 67.11 56.99
N SER A 45 -33.51 67.45 56.60
CA SER A 45 -33.87 67.67 55.20
C SER A 45 -33.67 69.15 54.89
N ASN A 46 -32.99 69.45 53.78
CA ASN A 46 -33.22 70.68 53.02
C ASN A 46 -32.85 70.47 51.56
N GLY A 47 -33.90 70.38 50.73
CA GLY A 47 -33.92 70.68 49.31
C GLY A 47 -34.14 69.46 48.39
N ILE A 48 -35.16 69.38 47.54
CA ILE A 48 -36.14 70.34 47.03
C ILE A 48 -37.35 69.54 46.46
N ASP A 49 -38.54 70.09 46.67
CA ASP A 49 -39.79 70.02 45.89
C ASP A 49 -40.27 68.73 45.22
N SER A 50 -41.46 68.30 45.67
CA SER A 50 -42.77 68.62 45.06
C SER A 50 -43.65 67.37 44.93
N ASP A 51 -44.84 67.52 45.51
CA ASP A 51 -46.12 66.97 45.07
C ASP A 51 -46.25 65.44 44.96
N SER A 52 -47.24 64.80 45.54
CA SER A 52 -48.41 65.26 46.27
C SER A 52 -49.15 64.00 46.70
N ASN A 53 -49.58 64.01 47.96
CA ASN A 53 -50.88 63.57 48.45
C ASN A 53 -51.46 62.21 48.05
N GLU A 54 -51.76 61.49 49.14
CA GLU A 54 -53.03 60.82 49.39
C GLU A 54 -53.36 59.63 48.48
N ILE A 55 -53.32 58.44 49.07
CA ILE A 55 -54.53 57.79 49.57
C ILE A 55 -54.09 56.66 50.50
N GLY A 56 -54.42 56.80 51.79
CA GLY A 56 -54.32 55.73 52.76
C GLY A 56 -55.34 54.64 52.41
N GLY A 57 -54.83 53.45 52.09
CA GLY A 57 -55.62 52.25 51.90
C GLY A 57 -54.79 51.03 52.27
N ASN A 58 -55.20 50.35 53.34
CA ASN A 58 -54.88 48.96 53.71
C ASN A 58 -53.58 48.36 53.15
N PHE A 59 -52.48 48.49 53.90
CA PHE A 59 -51.26 47.73 53.66
C PHE A 59 -51.10 46.58 54.66
N SER A 60 -52.03 45.62 54.62
CA SER A 60 -51.82 44.26 55.14
C SER A 60 -51.37 43.28 54.03
N GLY A 61 -50.95 43.81 52.86
CA GLY A 61 -50.65 43.04 51.66
C GLY A 61 -49.25 43.18 51.04
N ILE A 62 -48.33 44.04 51.53
CA ILE A 62 -46.94 44.13 51.00
C ILE A 62 -45.90 43.32 51.82
N ASP A 63 -46.25 42.82 53.01
CA ASP A 63 -45.30 42.00 53.78
C ASP A 63 -45.06 40.61 53.19
N ASN A 64 -46.01 40.02 52.48
CA ASN A 64 -45.80 38.70 51.86
C ASN A 64 -45.04 38.75 50.52
N ASP A 65 -45.27 39.79 49.70
CA ASP A 65 -44.62 39.93 48.39
C ASP A 65 -43.15 40.36 48.54
N SER A 66 -42.84 41.17 49.56
CA SER A 66 -41.46 41.55 49.92
C SER A 66 -40.66 40.38 50.51
N ASN A 67 -41.29 39.49 51.29
CA ASN A 67 -40.64 38.30 51.84
C ASN A 67 -40.37 37.23 50.76
N GLU A 68 -41.32 37.01 49.85
CA GLU A 68 -41.14 36.08 48.73
C GLU A 68 -40.05 36.57 47.75
N HIS A 69 -40.01 37.89 47.48
CA HIS A 69 -38.96 38.49 46.67
C HIS A 69 -37.59 38.40 47.37
N ARG A 70 -37.52 38.62 48.68
CA ARG A 70 -36.30 38.51 49.48
C ARG A 70 -35.77 37.08 49.55
N GLU A 71 -36.63 36.09 49.69
CA GLU A 71 -36.23 34.68 49.64
C GLU A 71 -35.76 34.24 48.24
N LYS A 72 -36.39 34.77 47.17
CA LYS A 72 -35.88 34.58 45.79
C LYS A 72 -34.50 35.19 45.60
N VAL A 73 -34.25 36.40 46.10
CA VAL A 73 -32.93 37.06 46.03
C VAL A 73 -31.89 36.30 46.85
N LYS A 74 -32.22 35.88 48.09
CA LYS A 74 -31.32 35.05 48.92
C LYS A 74 -30.99 33.72 48.25
N LYS A 75 -31.97 33.07 47.61
CA LYS A 75 -31.75 31.84 46.84
C LYS A 75 -30.83 32.08 45.64
N LEU A 76 -31.06 33.13 44.86
CA LEU A 76 -30.21 33.50 43.72
C LEU A 76 -28.78 33.84 44.15
N LEU A 77 -28.61 34.54 45.27
CA LEU A 77 -27.28 34.84 45.82
C LEU A 77 -26.56 33.57 46.29
N ARG A 78 -27.25 32.64 46.94
CA ARG A 78 -26.68 31.34 47.33
C ARG A 78 -26.29 30.49 46.12
N GLU A 79 -27.12 30.47 45.08
CA GLU A 79 -26.83 29.79 43.81
C GLU A 79 -25.63 30.43 43.11
N LEU A 80 -25.55 31.76 43.07
CA LEU A 80 -24.42 32.50 42.50
C LEU A 80 -23.12 32.24 43.26
N VAL A 81 -23.14 32.22 44.60
CA VAL A 81 -21.96 31.89 45.42
C VAL A 81 -21.48 30.48 45.10
N LYS A 82 -22.39 29.51 45.03
CA LYS A 82 -22.07 28.12 44.68
C LYS A 82 -21.47 28.01 43.28
N ASP A 83 -21.99 28.75 42.31
CA ASP A 83 -21.49 28.77 40.93
C ASP A 83 -20.10 29.43 40.85
N VAL A 84 -19.86 30.50 41.60
CA VAL A 84 -18.54 31.16 41.71
C VAL A 84 -17.51 30.24 42.39
N GLU A 85 -17.89 29.54 43.45
CA GLU A 85 -17.04 28.54 44.12
C GLU A 85 -16.70 27.37 43.18
N ALA A 86 -17.68 26.86 42.45
CA ALA A 86 -17.48 25.82 41.45
C ALA A 86 -16.57 26.29 40.30
N ALA A 87 -16.75 27.53 39.83
CA ALA A 87 -15.89 28.13 38.81
C ALA A 87 -14.46 28.32 39.31
N ALA A 88 -14.26 28.77 40.55
CA ALA A 88 -12.95 28.92 41.18
C ALA A 88 -12.26 27.56 41.35
N GLN A 89 -13.00 26.52 41.76
CA GLN A 89 -12.48 25.17 41.90
C GLN A 89 -12.05 24.58 40.55
N ARG A 90 -12.90 24.65 39.52
CA ARG A 90 -12.56 24.20 38.16
C ARG A 90 -11.37 24.97 37.58
N THR A 91 -11.28 26.27 37.87
CA THR A 91 -10.14 27.10 37.45
C THR A 91 -8.85 26.63 38.10
N ARG A 92 -8.87 26.30 39.41
CA ARG A 92 -7.71 25.72 40.11
C ARG A 92 -7.31 24.37 39.51
N GLU A 93 -8.26 23.46 39.30
CA GLU A 93 -8.01 22.16 38.68
C GLU A 93 -7.42 22.27 37.27
N PHE A 94 -7.90 23.25 36.48
CA PHE A 94 -7.37 23.54 35.15
C PHE A 94 -5.93 24.10 35.22
N ILE A 95 -5.64 25.00 36.15
CA ILE A 95 -4.29 25.53 36.39
C ILE A 95 -3.34 24.41 36.81
N ASP A 96 -3.77 23.52 37.71
CA ASP A 96 -2.97 22.38 38.17
C ASP A 96 -2.69 21.41 37.02
N SER A 97 -3.70 21.13 36.20
CA SER A 97 -3.54 20.33 34.98
C SER A 97 -2.54 20.95 34.02
N CYS A 98 -2.61 22.28 33.80
CA CYS A 98 -1.62 23.01 32.99
C CYS A 98 -0.21 22.89 33.59
N ASN A 99 -0.06 23.03 34.90
CA ASN A 99 1.23 22.91 35.59
C ASN A 99 1.82 21.50 35.47
N ILE A 100 0.99 20.45 35.53
CA ILE A 100 1.41 19.06 35.30
C ILE A 100 1.94 18.90 33.87
N VAL A 101 1.21 19.42 32.88
CA VAL A 101 1.63 19.37 31.47
C VAL A 101 2.93 20.16 31.26
N ILE A 102 3.06 21.35 31.84
CA ILE A 102 4.31 22.15 31.78
C ILE A 102 5.48 21.38 32.38
N LYS A 103 5.32 20.78 33.57
CA LYS A 103 6.36 19.96 34.20
C LYS A 103 6.78 18.80 33.31
N ARG A 104 5.81 18.09 32.71
CA ARG A 104 6.08 16.99 31.78
C ARG A 104 6.81 17.45 30.52
N ILE A 105 6.38 18.56 29.91
CA ILE A 105 7.04 19.13 28.73
C ILE A 105 8.48 19.54 29.07
N ASN A 106 8.70 20.23 30.17
CA ASN A 106 10.04 20.62 30.60
C ASN A 106 10.93 19.41 30.84
N SER A 107 10.42 18.38 31.53
CA SER A 107 11.16 17.13 31.73
C SER A 107 11.54 16.45 30.40
N LEU A 108 10.62 16.40 29.42
CA LEU A 108 10.94 15.87 28.09
C LEU A 108 12.02 16.71 27.39
N VAL A 109 11.90 18.05 27.44
CA VAL A 109 12.87 18.98 26.83
C VAL A 109 14.25 18.87 27.49
N ASP A 110 14.33 18.73 28.81
CA ASP A 110 15.59 18.65 29.55
C ASP A 110 16.31 17.32 29.31
N ASN A 111 15.54 16.24 29.14
CA ASN A 111 16.05 14.89 28.87
C ASN A 111 16.53 14.68 27.43
N ILE A 112 16.11 15.51 26.46
CA ILE A 112 16.66 15.46 25.10
C ILE A 112 18.10 15.98 25.12
N LYS A 113 19.06 15.13 24.75
CA LYS A 113 20.49 15.47 24.61
C LYS A 113 20.95 15.29 23.18
N PHE A 114 21.23 16.40 22.48
CA PHE A 114 21.70 16.37 21.10
C PHE A 114 23.18 15.97 21.00
N SER A 115 23.97 16.24 22.05
CA SER A 115 25.40 15.94 22.11
C SER A 115 25.75 14.48 21.81
N VAL A 116 24.82 13.54 21.96
CA VAL A 116 24.99 12.12 21.63
C VAL A 116 25.30 11.91 20.14
N LEU A 117 24.65 12.66 19.25
CA LEU A 117 24.87 12.54 17.80
C LEU A 117 26.00 13.46 17.29
N TYR A 118 26.68 14.18 18.17
CA TYR A 118 27.67 15.20 17.80
C TYR A 118 29.09 14.62 17.70
N ASP A 119 29.71 14.74 16.52
CA ASP A 119 31.11 14.41 16.32
C ASP A 119 31.99 15.61 16.71
N LYS A 120 32.69 15.47 17.85
CA LYS A 120 33.60 16.51 18.37
C LYS A 120 34.81 16.80 17.47
N LYS A 121 35.24 15.85 16.64
CA LYS A 121 36.37 16.03 15.70
C LYS A 121 35.93 16.78 14.45
N ARG A 122 34.78 16.42 13.90
CA ARG A 122 34.26 17.04 12.67
C ARG A 122 33.46 18.32 12.93
N HIS A 123 33.00 18.53 14.16
CA HIS A 123 32.09 19.60 14.56
C HIS A 123 30.75 19.54 13.79
N LEU A 124 30.22 18.34 13.55
CA LEU A 124 28.97 18.10 12.81
C LEU A 124 28.14 17.00 13.49
N PHE A 125 26.83 16.97 13.23
CA PHE A 125 25.95 15.91 13.71
C PHE A 125 25.91 14.74 12.72
N HIS A 126 25.92 13.51 13.24
CA HIS A 126 25.56 12.32 12.48
C HIS A 126 24.07 12.34 12.11
N ILE A 127 23.71 11.76 10.96
CA ILE A 127 22.30 11.70 10.50
C ILE A 127 21.47 10.71 11.35
N GLY A 128 22.12 9.69 11.92
CA GLY A 128 21.49 8.75 12.83
C GLY A 128 22.48 7.81 13.51
N TYR A 129 21.96 7.01 14.44
CA TYR A 129 22.64 5.94 15.14
C TYR A 129 21.92 4.62 14.87
N ASP A 130 22.66 3.61 14.42
CA ASP A 130 22.15 2.26 14.18
C ASP A 130 22.30 1.45 15.46
N THR A 131 21.18 1.16 16.14
CA THR A 131 21.15 0.44 17.41
C THR A 131 21.49 -1.03 17.26
N GLU A 132 21.16 -1.65 16.13
CA GLU A 132 21.45 -3.06 15.86
C GLU A 132 22.95 -3.27 15.60
N LYS A 133 23.56 -2.35 14.84
CA LYS A 133 24.99 -2.39 14.49
C LYS A 133 25.87 -1.62 15.47
N ASN A 134 25.27 -1.05 16.51
CA ASN A 134 25.91 -0.25 17.56
C ASN A 134 26.91 0.78 17.01
N ARG A 135 26.51 1.53 15.97
CA ARG A 135 27.40 2.48 15.27
C ARG A 135 26.69 3.72 14.76
N TYR A 136 27.40 4.84 14.73
CA TYR A 136 26.93 6.06 14.09
C TYR A 136 26.91 5.93 12.55
N SER A 137 25.96 6.60 11.91
CA SER A 137 25.93 6.76 10.46
C SER A 137 27.20 7.45 9.95
N LYS A 138 27.67 7.05 8.75
CA LYS A 138 28.84 7.66 8.11
C LYS A 138 28.56 9.04 7.49
N ALA A 139 27.29 9.44 7.43
CA ALA A 139 26.82 10.69 6.86
C ALA A 139 26.52 11.72 7.96
N TYR A 140 26.64 13.00 7.60
CA TYR A 140 26.54 14.12 8.54
C TYR A 140 25.60 15.19 8.01
N TYR A 141 24.94 15.91 8.92
CA TYR A 141 24.28 17.17 8.59
C TYR A 141 25.34 18.26 8.41
N ASP A 142 25.68 18.54 7.16
CA ASP A 142 26.85 19.34 6.79
C ASP A 142 26.51 20.61 6.01
N LEU A 143 25.23 20.94 5.79
CA LEU A 143 24.78 22.15 5.06
C LEU A 143 23.93 23.06 5.95
N LEU A 144 24.08 24.37 5.76
CA LEU A 144 23.24 25.36 6.46
C LEU A 144 21.80 25.37 5.90
N ALA A 145 21.65 25.12 4.60
CA ALA A 145 20.35 24.94 3.94
C ALA A 145 19.78 23.54 4.20
N SER A 146 19.32 23.31 5.42
CA SER A 146 18.60 22.11 5.86
C SER A 146 17.70 22.46 7.04
N GLU A 147 16.63 21.69 7.23
CA GLU A 147 15.75 21.66 8.38
C GLU A 147 16.51 21.37 9.69
N ALA A 148 17.55 20.54 9.62
CA ALA A 148 18.38 20.15 10.75
C ALA A 148 19.12 21.33 11.40
N ARG A 149 19.17 22.49 10.73
CA ARG A 149 19.72 23.72 11.32
C ARG A 149 18.97 24.17 12.58
N GLN A 150 17.70 23.81 12.74
CA GLN A 150 16.97 24.04 14.00
C GLN A 150 17.64 23.32 15.17
N THR A 151 17.99 22.04 14.96
CA THR A 151 18.71 21.23 15.93
C THR A 151 20.08 21.83 16.23
N SER A 152 20.82 22.21 15.18
CA SER A 152 22.11 22.90 15.32
C SER A 152 22.01 24.17 16.16
N PHE A 153 21.01 25.00 15.87
CA PHE A 153 20.76 26.25 16.57
C PHE A 153 20.41 25.99 18.05
N LEU A 154 19.49 25.07 18.31
CA LEU A 154 19.02 24.76 19.66
C LEU A 154 20.12 24.11 20.52
N ALA A 155 20.92 23.21 19.96
CA ALA A 155 22.03 22.57 20.66
C ALA A 155 23.10 23.60 21.10
N ILE A 156 23.36 24.62 20.27
CA ILE A 156 24.25 25.73 20.62
C ILE A 156 23.59 26.63 21.67
N ALA A 157 22.32 26.99 21.49
CA ALA A 157 21.56 27.81 22.44
C ALA A 157 21.51 27.21 23.85
N ARG A 158 21.46 25.87 23.95
CA ARG A 158 21.48 25.12 25.21
C ARG A 158 22.89 24.89 25.76
N GLY A 159 23.94 25.30 25.05
CA GLY A 159 25.33 25.07 25.44
C GLY A 159 25.78 23.60 25.36
N GLU A 160 25.02 22.73 24.66
CA GLU A 160 25.38 21.32 24.48
C GLU A 160 26.51 21.14 23.45
N VAL A 161 26.63 22.09 22.52
CA VAL A 161 27.59 22.05 21.41
C VAL A 161 28.23 23.43 21.20
N ASP A 162 29.51 23.46 20.83
CA ASP A 162 30.28 24.68 20.54
C ASP A 162 29.74 25.41 19.29
N LYS A 163 29.69 26.75 19.35
CA LYS A 163 29.30 27.62 18.23
C LYS A 163 30.07 27.39 16.93
N LYS A 164 31.29 26.82 16.99
CA LYS A 164 32.07 26.35 15.83
C LYS A 164 31.26 25.45 14.91
N HIS A 165 30.33 24.65 15.46
CA HIS A 165 29.43 23.82 14.69
C HIS A 165 28.64 24.64 13.64
N TRP A 166 28.06 25.78 14.06
CA TRP A 166 27.26 26.63 13.16
C TRP A 166 28.05 27.07 11.94
N PHE A 167 29.31 27.46 12.13
CA PHE A 167 30.20 27.92 11.08
C PHE A 167 30.82 26.78 10.26
N LYS A 168 30.71 25.53 10.72
CA LYS A 168 31.16 24.35 9.99
C LYS A 168 30.15 23.87 8.94
N LEU A 169 28.88 24.21 9.11
CA LEU A 169 27.85 23.96 8.10
C LEU A 169 28.24 24.59 6.75
N GLY A 170 27.96 23.94 5.64
CA GLY A 170 28.34 24.40 4.32
C GLY A 170 27.46 25.56 3.86
N ARG A 171 28.09 26.63 3.34
CA ARG A 171 27.41 27.76 2.67
C ARG A 171 27.55 27.68 1.14
N ARG A 172 27.22 26.53 0.57
CA ARG A 172 27.29 26.36 -0.89
C ARG A 172 26.22 27.22 -1.54
N LEU A 173 26.62 28.09 -2.45
CA LEU A 173 25.73 29.01 -3.15
C LEU A 173 25.51 28.58 -4.60
N THR A 174 24.27 28.73 -5.06
CA THR A 174 23.91 28.72 -6.48
C THR A 174 23.65 30.15 -6.95
N VAL A 175 24.04 30.43 -8.19
CA VAL A 175 23.70 31.67 -8.89
C VAL A 175 23.03 31.25 -10.19
N SER A 176 21.76 31.62 -10.33
CA SER A 176 20.95 31.35 -11.52
C SER A 176 20.26 32.66 -11.90
N ASP A 177 20.77 33.28 -12.95
CA ASP A 177 20.42 34.65 -13.38
C ASP A 177 20.51 35.64 -12.18
N ASP A 178 19.39 36.27 -11.80
CA ASP A 178 19.30 37.26 -10.70
C ASP A 178 19.01 36.64 -9.32
N CYS A 179 19.02 35.30 -9.19
CA CYS A 179 18.75 34.61 -7.93
C CYS A 179 20.03 34.05 -7.33
N ARG A 180 20.29 34.40 -6.07
CA ARG A 180 21.40 33.91 -5.27
C ARG A 180 20.86 33.29 -3.98
N GLY A 181 21.24 32.06 -3.70
CA GLY A 181 20.76 31.37 -2.51
C GLY A 181 21.59 30.13 -2.20
N LEU A 182 21.50 29.66 -0.95
CA LEU A 182 22.14 28.43 -0.54
C LEU A 182 21.48 27.23 -1.24
N VAL A 183 22.29 26.21 -1.53
CA VAL A 183 21.79 24.91 -2.02
C VAL A 183 21.71 23.91 -0.88
N SER A 184 20.70 23.05 -0.95
CA SER A 184 20.48 21.94 -0.03
C SER A 184 20.80 20.61 -0.73
N TRP A 185 20.72 19.50 0.00
CA TRP A 185 20.99 18.19 -0.58
C TRP A 185 19.93 17.80 -1.59
N THR A 186 18.65 17.94 -1.22
CA THR A 186 17.53 17.46 -2.05
C THR A 186 16.82 18.57 -2.82
N GLY A 187 16.96 19.83 -2.41
CA GLY A 187 16.32 20.97 -3.07
C GLY A 187 14.82 21.07 -2.76
N THR A 188 14.36 20.49 -1.66
CA THR A 188 12.95 20.49 -1.24
C THR A 188 12.59 21.85 -0.64
N MET A 189 11.35 22.33 -0.76
CA MET A 189 10.94 23.54 -0.05
C MET A 189 10.98 23.37 1.48
N PHE A 190 10.72 22.16 1.98
CA PHE A 190 10.75 21.82 3.39
C PHE A 190 12.10 22.13 4.07
N GLU A 191 13.22 21.73 3.46
CA GLU A 191 14.59 21.98 3.98
C GLU A 191 14.84 23.47 4.28
N TYR A 192 14.21 24.37 3.51
CA TYR A 192 14.34 25.81 3.71
C TYR A 192 13.24 26.36 4.62
N MET A 193 11.99 26.03 4.38
CA MET A 193 10.87 26.78 4.96
C MET A 193 10.36 26.23 6.30
N MET A 194 10.60 24.96 6.62
CA MET A 194 10.19 24.40 7.91
C MET A 194 10.84 25.16 9.09
N PRO A 195 12.14 25.53 9.03
CA PRO A 195 12.76 26.36 10.06
C PRO A 195 12.11 27.73 10.28
N LEU A 196 11.55 28.35 9.24
CA LEU A 196 10.86 29.64 9.34
C LEU A 196 9.58 29.61 10.17
N ILE A 197 9.04 28.44 10.50
CA ILE A 197 7.87 28.35 11.38
C ILE A 197 8.21 28.88 12.78
N VAL A 198 9.44 28.67 13.26
CA VAL A 198 9.83 29.03 14.65
C VAL A 198 11.07 29.90 14.73
N MET A 199 11.95 29.90 13.73
CA MET A 199 13.14 30.74 13.71
C MET A 199 12.85 32.09 13.03
N LYS A 200 13.29 33.19 13.64
CA LYS A 200 13.20 34.53 13.05
C LYS A 200 14.03 34.64 11.78
N ASN A 201 13.52 35.41 10.82
CA ASN A 201 14.24 35.85 9.64
C ASN A 201 14.58 37.34 9.78
N TYR A 202 15.75 37.73 9.28
CA TYR A 202 16.25 39.10 9.33
C TYR A 202 16.57 39.57 7.93
N GLU A 203 16.10 40.77 7.58
CA GLU A 203 16.30 41.32 6.24
C GLU A 203 17.77 41.44 5.87
N ASN A 204 18.08 41.23 4.59
CA ASN A 204 19.43 41.34 4.03
C ASN A 204 20.47 40.37 4.63
N THR A 205 20.00 39.30 5.28
CA THR A 205 20.85 38.17 5.68
C THR A 205 20.97 37.13 4.58
N LEU A 206 21.98 36.27 4.68
CA LEU A 206 22.20 35.13 3.78
C LEU A 206 20.96 34.23 3.67
N MET A 207 20.27 34.00 4.78
CA MET A 207 19.05 33.19 4.80
C MET A 207 17.87 33.93 4.18
N ASP A 208 17.70 35.24 4.43
CA ASP A 208 16.64 36.04 3.80
C ASP A 208 16.76 36.04 2.26
N GLU A 209 17.97 36.25 1.74
CA GLU A 209 18.24 36.17 0.30
C GLU A 209 17.95 34.76 -0.24
N THR A 210 18.35 33.73 0.50
CA THR A 210 18.08 32.34 0.14
C THR A 210 16.58 32.04 0.06
N TYR A 211 15.79 32.46 1.07
CA TYR A 211 14.35 32.23 1.09
C TYR A 211 13.65 32.85 -0.11
N ARG A 212 13.96 34.11 -0.43
CA ARG A 212 13.40 34.81 -1.59
C ARG A 212 13.78 34.12 -2.91
N SER A 213 15.04 33.68 -3.02
CA SER A 213 15.53 32.95 -4.20
C SER A 213 14.86 31.60 -4.38
N VAL A 214 14.64 30.84 -3.30
CA VAL A 214 13.97 29.53 -3.34
C VAL A 214 12.54 29.66 -3.88
N VAL A 215 11.74 30.61 -3.37
CA VAL A 215 10.36 30.84 -3.83
C VAL A 215 10.34 31.24 -5.31
N LYS A 216 11.24 32.13 -5.74
CA LYS A 216 11.35 32.55 -7.15
C LYS A 216 11.68 31.37 -8.07
N LEU A 217 12.65 30.53 -7.69
CA LEU A 217 13.07 29.38 -8.49
C LEU A 217 11.97 28.30 -8.56
N GLN A 218 11.26 28.03 -7.46
CA GLN A 218 10.11 27.12 -7.44
C GLN A 218 8.99 27.58 -8.39
N LYS A 219 8.61 28.86 -8.34
CA LYS A 219 7.63 29.45 -9.27
C LYS A 219 8.07 29.33 -10.72
N ARG A 220 9.36 29.61 -11.00
CA ARG A 220 9.93 29.50 -12.35
C ARG A 220 9.88 28.06 -12.84
N TYR A 221 10.25 27.10 -11.99
CA TYR A 221 10.23 25.69 -12.29
C TYR A 221 8.83 25.20 -12.68
N GLY A 222 7.81 25.57 -11.90
CA GLY A 222 6.41 25.27 -12.20
C GLY A 222 5.94 25.90 -13.51
N LYS A 223 6.23 27.20 -13.73
CA LYS A 223 5.86 27.92 -14.96
C LYS A 223 6.46 27.30 -16.21
N LYS A 224 7.74 26.91 -16.17
CA LYS A 224 8.45 26.28 -17.31
C LYS A 224 7.82 24.95 -17.74
N ARG A 225 7.15 24.26 -16.81
CA ARG A 225 6.52 22.94 -17.03
C ARG A 225 5.00 22.99 -17.09
N ASN A 226 4.42 24.19 -17.01
CA ASN A 226 2.98 24.40 -16.98
C ASN A 226 2.25 23.66 -15.82
N ILE A 227 2.90 23.52 -14.67
CA ILE A 227 2.35 22.91 -13.45
C ILE A 227 2.34 23.93 -12.30
N PRO A 228 1.59 23.74 -11.20
CA PRO A 228 1.75 24.55 -9.99
C PRO A 228 3.17 24.42 -9.40
N TRP A 229 3.52 25.28 -8.46
CA TRP A 229 4.79 25.18 -7.72
C TRP A 229 4.57 24.65 -6.30
N GLY A 230 5.65 24.28 -5.60
CA GLY A 230 5.55 23.64 -4.28
C GLY A 230 6.18 22.25 -4.22
N VAL A 231 7.36 22.07 -4.87
CA VAL A 231 8.06 20.78 -4.87
C VAL A 231 8.74 20.59 -3.52
N SER A 232 8.42 19.49 -2.83
CA SER A 232 9.00 19.14 -1.54
C SER A 232 8.85 17.64 -1.26
N GLU A 233 9.36 17.18 -0.12
CA GLU A 233 9.04 15.86 0.42
C GLU A 233 7.54 15.65 0.54
N SER A 234 7.03 14.59 -0.07
CA SER A 234 5.62 14.24 -0.02
C SER A 234 5.40 12.79 -0.42
N ALA A 235 4.17 12.31 -0.22
CA ALA A 235 3.74 11.12 -0.94
C ALA A 235 3.63 11.41 -2.45
N TYR A 236 3.69 10.38 -3.29
CA TYR A 236 3.61 10.49 -4.75
C TYR A 236 2.73 9.39 -5.36
N TYR A 237 2.40 9.50 -6.64
CA TYR A 237 1.48 8.59 -7.31
C TYR A 237 2.20 7.32 -7.76
N ALA A 238 2.71 6.59 -6.78
CA ALA A 238 3.18 5.23 -6.88
C ALA A 238 2.86 4.49 -5.59
N PHE A 239 2.69 3.18 -5.73
CA PHE A 239 2.22 2.34 -4.65
C PHE A 239 3.25 1.25 -4.33
N ASP A 240 3.26 0.76 -3.09
CA ASP A 240 3.91 -0.50 -2.77
C ASP A 240 3.02 -1.69 -3.16
N ILE A 241 3.51 -2.90 -2.89
CA ILE A 241 2.82 -4.17 -3.11
C ILE A 241 1.46 -4.21 -2.35
N SER A 242 1.34 -3.46 -1.27
CA SER A 242 0.12 -3.33 -0.45
C SER A 242 -0.79 -2.18 -0.90
N LEU A 243 -0.52 -1.55 -2.04
CA LEU A 243 -1.25 -0.42 -2.59
C LEU A 243 -1.22 0.86 -1.71
N ASN A 244 -0.20 1.05 -0.88
CA ASN A 244 0.01 2.30 -0.15
C ASN A 244 0.86 3.28 -0.95
N HIS A 245 0.44 4.55 -0.95
CA HIS A 245 1.22 5.64 -1.53
C HIS A 245 2.62 5.73 -0.89
N GLN A 246 3.64 5.77 -1.72
CA GLN A 246 5.02 5.86 -1.28
C GLN A 246 5.43 7.31 -0.96
N TYR A 247 6.39 7.48 -0.05
CA TYR A 247 6.88 8.79 0.42
C TYR A 247 8.36 8.99 0.04
N LYS A 248 8.72 10.16 -0.48
CA LYS A 248 10.10 10.48 -0.89
C LYS A 248 10.35 11.99 -0.92
N ALA A 249 11.62 12.36 -0.83
CA ALA A 249 12.09 13.72 -1.09
C ALA A 249 12.11 14.08 -2.59
N PHE A 250 11.36 15.12 -2.94
CA PHE A 250 11.36 15.78 -4.25
C PHE A 250 11.90 17.20 -4.13
N GLY A 251 12.75 17.59 -5.05
CA GLY A 251 13.26 18.96 -5.09
C GLY A 251 13.60 19.37 -6.51
N ILE A 252 13.87 20.66 -6.68
CA ILE A 252 14.19 21.21 -8.00
C ILE A 252 15.71 21.15 -8.25
N PRO A 253 16.15 20.82 -9.49
CA PRO A 253 17.57 20.69 -9.81
C PRO A 253 18.42 21.95 -9.55
N GLU A 254 17.80 23.12 -9.61
CA GLU A 254 18.47 24.40 -9.42
C GLU A 254 18.83 24.68 -7.95
N LEU A 255 18.21 23.95 -7.01
CA LEU A 255 18.38 24.12 -5.55
C LEU A 255 19.02 22.92 -4.85
N GLY A 256 19.11 21.76 -5.52
CA GLY A 256 19.57 20.51 -4.92
C GLY A 256 20.89 19.99 -5.51
N LEU A 257 21.73 19.38 -4.66
CA LEU A 257 22.99 18.73 -5.08
C LEU A 257 22.78 17.30 -5.61
N LYS A 258 21.65 16.66 -5.27
CA LYS A 258 21.32 15.29 -5.66
C LYS A 258 21.10 15.16 -7.17
N ARG A 259 21.63 14.09 -7.78
CA ARG A 259 21.39 13.76 -9.20
C ARG A 259 19.96 13.23 -9.41
N GLY A 260 19.37 13.51 -10.57
CA GLY A 260 18.06 12.96 -10.96
C GLY A 260 16.83 13.74 -10.45
N LEU A 261 17.01 14.90 -9.83
CA LEU A 261 15.92 15.76 -9.33
C LEU A 261 14.94 16.24 -10.42
N ALA A 262 15.34 16.22 -11.70
CA ALA A 262 14.48 16.62 -12.80
C ALA A 262 13.47 15.55 -13.24
N ASN A 263 13.60 14.31 -12.73
CA ASN A 263 12.88 13.15 -13.24
C ASN A 263 11.49 12.97 -12.61
N ASP A 264 11.30 13.43 -11.37
CA ASP A 264 10.04 13.34 -10.64
C ASP A 264 9.45 14.76 -10.50
N MET A 265 8.14 14.91 -10.71
CA MET A 265 7.45 16.21 -10.67
C MET A 265 6.24 16.14 -9.74
N VAL A 266 6.48 16.22 -8.44
CA VAL A 266 5.44 16.11 -7.42
C VAL A 266 5.28 17.43 -6.68
N ILE A 267 4.04 17.90 -6.54
CA ILE A 267 3.70 19.18 -5.92
C ILE A 267 2.83 18.94 -4.69
N SER A 268 3.19 19.53 -3.55
CA SER A 268 2.43 19.41 -2.30
C SER A 268 1.85 20.76 -1.82
N PRO A 269 0.57 20.80 -1.39
CA PRO A 269 -0.05 22.03 -0.91
C PRO A 269 0.63 22.65 0.31
N TYR A 270 1.07 21.83 1.28
CA TYR A 270 1.72 22.33 2.50
C TYR A 270 2.98 23.14 2.18
N SER A 271 3.74 22.74 1.16
CA SER A 271 4.97 23.42 0.75
C SER A 271 4.71 24.81 0.18
N THR A 272 3.59 24.97 -0.51
CA THR A 272 3.09 26.27 -0.96
C THR A 272 2.72 27.12 0.26
N LEU A 273 1.97 26.57 1.22
CA LEU A 273 1.57 27.27 2.44
C LEU A 273 2.77 27.73 3.29
N LEU A 274 3.85 26.95 3.33
CA LEU A 274 5.07 27.34 4.06
C LEU A 274 5.72 28.63 3.53
N ALA A 275 5.48 29.02 2.28
CA ALA A 275 6.00 30.26 1.70
C ALA A 275 5.11 31.49 1.95
N LEU A 276 4.01 31.34 2.71
CA LEU A 276 3.00 32.37 2.88
C LEU A 276 3.56 33.69 3.45
N SER A 277 4.47 33.63 4.43
CA SER A 277 5.08 34.81 5.05
C SER A 277 6.07 35.55 4.14
N LEU A 278 6.55 34.91 3.07
CA LEU A 278 7.53 35.47 2.14
C LEU A 278 6.86 36.03 0.88
N ASP A 279 5.81 35.36 0.40
CA ASP A 279 5.05 35.74 -0.79
C ASP A 279 3.57 35.39 -0.64
N PRO A 280 2.80 36.23 0.08
CA PRO A 280 1.39 35.95 0.34
C PRO A 280 0.55 35.85 -0.94
N VAL A 281 0.75 36.78 -1.86
CA VAL A 281 -0.05 36.89 -3.09
C VAL A 281 0.19 35.68 -4.00
N GLY A 282 1.44 35.28 -4.23
CA GLY A 282 1.73 34.13 -5.07
C GLY A 282 1.34 32.81 -4.42
N THR A 283 1.46 32.69 -3.09
CA THR A 283 0.99 31.54 -2.31
C THR A 283 -0.51 31.35 -2.49
N VAL A 284 -1.32 32.39 -2.26
CA VAL A 284 -2.78 32.32 -2.40
C VAL A 284 -3.19 31.98 -3.84
N LYS A 285 -2.54 32.57 -4.84
CA LYS A 285 -2.82 32.25 -6.26
C LYS A 285 -2.54 30.78 -6.58
N ASN A 286 -1.45 30.22 -6.06
CA ASN A 286 -1.07 28.83 -6.30
C ASN A 286 -2.00 27.85 -5.57
N ILE A 287 -2.39 28.16 -4.33
CA ILE A 287 -3.38 27.36 -3.59
C ILE A 287 -4.72 27.30 -4.35
N HIS A 288 -5.22 28.41 -4.87
CA HIS A 288 -6.43 28.39 -5.71
C HIS A 288 -6.27 27.52 -6.95
N LYS A 289 -5.08 27.50 -7.57
CA LYS A 289 -4.78 26.60 -8.69
C LYS A 289 -4.83 25.13 -8.26
N LEU A 290 -4.22 24.78 -7.13
CA LEU A 290 -4.23 23.43 -6.58
C LEU A 290 -5.64 22.96 -6.20
N ILE A 291 -6.48 23.86 -5.66
CA ILE A 291 -7.90 23.55 -5.39
C ILE A 291 -8.64 23.25 -6.70
N LYS A 292 -8.44 24.06 -7.74
CA LYS A 292 -9.06 23.83 -9.06
C LYS A 292 -8.61 22.52 -9.72
N GLU A 293 -7.40 22.07 -9.43
CA GLU A 293 -6.87 20.78 -9.88
C GLU A 293 -7.35 19.59 -9.02
N GLY A 294 -8.16 19.82 -7.98
CA GLY A 294 -8.80 18.78 -7.19
C GLY A 294 -8.06 18.35 -5.92
N LEU A 295 -7.04 19.09 -5.48
CA LEU A 295 -6.26 18.73 -4.28
C LEU A 295 -6.96 19.07 -2.95
N TYR A 296 -8.24 19.44 -2.95
CA TYR A 296 -9.00 19.75 -1.75
C TYR A 296 -10.14 18.73 -1.55
N GLY A 297 -10.18 18.12 -0.38
CA GLY A 297 -11.18 17.10 0.00
C GLY A 297 -11.80 17.38 1.37
N SER A 298 -12.50 16.39 1.91
CA SER A 298 -13.31 16.54 3.14
C SER A 298 -12.51 16.90 4.39
N TYR A 299 -11.22 16.53 4.46
CA TYR A 299 -10.33 16.79 5.59
C TYR A 299 -9.27 17.86 5.30
N GLY A 300 -9.51 18.70 4.30
CA GLY A 300 -8.56 19.72 3.83
C GLY A 300 -7.78 19.26 2.60
N PHE A 301 -6.51 19.67 2.52
CA PHE A 301 -5.70 19.37 1.35
C PHE A 301 -5.28 17.90 1.29
N TYR A 302 -5.43 17.27 0.13
CA TYR A 302 -4.74 16.03 -0.17
C TYR A 302 -3.23 16.23 -0.22
N GLU A 303 -2.50 15.15 0.02
CA GLU A 303 -1.05 15.15 0.23
C GLU A 303 -0.26 15.79 -0.93
N SER A 304 -0.54 15.41 -2.17
CA SER A 304 0.18 15.94 -3.33
C SER A 304 -0.54 15.68 -4.66
N ALA A 305 -0.04 16.30 -5.73
CA ALA A 305 -0.29 15.91 -7.11
C ALA A 305 1.00 15.58 -7.83
N ASP A 306 0.99 14.44 -8.51
CA ASP A 306 2.11 13.89 -9.27
C ASP A 306 1.92 14.17 -10.77
N TYR A 307 2.89 14.84 -11.36
CA TYR A 307 2.93 15.23 -12.77
C TYR A 307 3.96 14.41 -13.56
N THR A 308 4.56 13.37 -12.96
CA THR A 308 5.66 12.61 -13.55
C THR A 308 5.18 11.76 -14.74
N PRO A 309 5.66 11.99 -15.99
CA PRO A 309 5.10 11.34 -17.19
C PRO A 309 5.14 9.81 -17.17
N SER A 310 6.16 9.21 -16.54
CA SER A 310 6.27 7.75 -16.41
C SER A 310 5.24 7.13 -15.47
N ARG A 311 4.57 7.92 -14.62
CA ARG A 311 3.58 7.47 -13.62
C ARG A 311 2.13 7.78 -14.03
N LEU A 312 1.92 8.51 -15.12
CA LEU A 312 0.58 8.89 -15.61
C LEU A 312 0.06 7.88 -16.65
N THR A 313 -1.27 7.74 -16.77
CA THR A 313 -1.87 7.04 -17.90
C THR A 313 -1.92 7.93 -19.14
N PRO A 314 -1.97 7.37 -20.37
CA PRO A 314 -2.13 8.17 -21.59
C PRO A 314 -3.35 9.09 -21.51
N GLY A 315 -3.13 10.41 -21.68
CA GLY A 315 -4.19 11.43 -21.61
C GLY A 315 -4.36 12.10 -20.24
N GLN A 316 -3.80 11.54 -19.16
CA GLN A 316 -3.77 12.20 -17.85
C GLN A 316 -2.72 13.32 -17.82
N LYS A 317 -3.10 14.48 -17.28
CA LYS A 317 -2.19 15.63 -17.08
C LYS A 317 -1.49 15.62 -15.72
N GLY A 318 -2.03 14.91 -14.74
CA GLY A 318 -1.51 14.75 -13.38
C GLY A 318 -2.40 13.79 -12.58
N ALA A 319 -1.86 13.22 -11.50
CA ALA A 319 -2.56 12.27 -10.64
C ALA A 319 -2.53 12.74 -9.18
N ILE A 320 -3.70 12.72 -8.52
CA ILE A 320 -3.85 13.22 -7.14
C ILE A 320 -3.58 12.08 -6.15
N VAL A 321 -2.73 12.35 -5.16
CA VAL A 321 -2.44 11.43 -4.07
C VAL A 321 -3.42 11.68 -2.93
N LYS A 322 -4.50 10.89 -2.89
CA LYS A 322 -5.60 11.03 -1.93
C LYS A 322 -5.26 10.46 -0.55
N SER A 323 -4.26 11.05 0.09
CA SER A 323 -3.84 10.76 1.46
C SER A 323 -3.79 12.05 2.29
N PHE A 324 -3.82 11.92 3.62
CA PHE A 324 -3.71 13.05 4.56
C PHE A 324 -2.58 12.76 5.56
N MET A 325 -1.48 13.51 5.45
CA MET A 325 -0.41 13.42 6.44
C MET A 325 -0.58 14.47 7.53
N ALA A 326 -0.76 14.02 8.77
CA ALA A 326 -1.03 14.90 9.91
C ALA A 326 0.05 15.99 10.10
N HIS A 327 1.32 15.65 9.89
CA HIS A 327 2.42 16.61 10.03
C HIS A 327 2.44 17.66 8.90
N HIS A 328 2.05 17.31 7.67
CA HIS A 328 1.92 18.28 6.58
C HIS A 328 0.74 19.23 6.79
N GLN A 329 -0.40 18.73 7.25
CA GLN A 329 -1.53 19.58 7.64
C GLN A 329 -1.13 20.52 8.77
N ALA A 330 -0.46 20.00 9.81
CA ALA A 330 0.01 20.80 10.93
C ALA A 330 0.95 21.92 10.46
N MET A 331 1.94 21.63 9.61
CA MET A 331 2.84 22.66 9.07
C MET A 331 2.10 23.73 8.27
N GLY A 332 1.13 23.35 7.44
CA GLY A 332 0.28 24.31 6.72
C GLY A 332 -0.51 25.22 7.66
N LEU A 333 -1.11 24.66 8.71
CA LEU A 333 -1.85 25.41 9.73
C LEU A 333 -0.94 26.33 10.55
N LEU A 334 0.26 25.88 10.91
CA LEU A 334 1.23 26.71 11.64
C LEU A 334 1.71 27.89 10.80
N ALA A 335 1.90 27.70 9.48
CA ALA A 335 2.25 28.78 8.57
C ALA A 335 1.12 29.83 8.46
N LEU A 336 -0.13 29.39 8.35
CA LEU A 336 -1.31 30.27 8.39
C LEU A 336 -1.38 31.03 9.72
N ASN A 337 -1.20 30.34 10.84
CA ASN A 337 -1.23 30.95 12.16
C ASN A 337 -0.15 32.02 12.33
N ASN A 338 1.08 31.77 11.88
CA ASN A 338 2.14 32.77 11.89
C ASN A 338 1.77 33.98 11.04
N TYR A 339 1.26 33.77 9.82
CA TYR A 339 0.89 34.89 8.95
C TYR A 339 -0.23 35.76 9.56
N LEU A 340 -1.28 35.14 10.10
CA LEU A 340 -2.43 35.85 10.67
C LEU A 340 -2.13 36.50 12.02
N ASN A 341 -1.22 35.92 12.81
CA ASN A 341 -0.91 36.38 14.16
C ASN A 341 0.51 36.94 14.27
N ASN A 342 1.01 37.62 13.24
CA ASN A 342 2.28 38.37 13.26
C ASN A 342 3.48 37.53 13.77
N ASN A 343 3.69 36.36 13.16
CA ASN A 343 4.75 35.40 13.48
C ASN A 343 4.79 34.96 14.96
N ILE A 344 3.61 34.77 15.57
CA ILE A 344 3.47 34.44 17.00
C ILE A 344 4.34 33.26 17.47
N LEU A 345 4.57 32.24 16.64
CA LEU A 345 5.39 31.09 17.01
C LEU A 345 6.87 31.45 17.06
N GLN A 346 7.35 32.29 16.13
CA GLN A 346 8.71 32.83 16.18
C GLN A 346 8.91 33.69 17.42
N GLU A 347 7.93 34.55 17.76
CA GLU A 347 8.00 35.37 18.97
C GLU A 347 8.04 34.53 20.24
N ARG A 348 7.21 33.49 20.32
CA ARG A 348 7.21 32.56 21.47
C ARG A 348 8.52 31.81 21.61
N PHE A 349 9.08 31.32 20.50
CA PHE A 349 10.35 30.60 20.50
C PHE A 349 11.52 31.51 20.93
N HIS A 350 11.63 32.69 20.32
CA HIS A 350 12.70 33.66 20.58
C HIS A 350 12.57 34.42 21.90
N LYS A 351 11.43 34.32 22.60
CA LYS A 351 11.26 34.84 23.96
C LYS A 351 12.01 34.02 25.01
N ASN A 352 12.38 32.77 24.71
CA ASN A 352 13.18 31.97 25.63
C ASN A 352 14.60 32.55 25.74
N PRO A 353 15.11 32.83 26.96
CA PRO A 353 16.44 33.43 27.15
C PRO A 353 17.59 32.66 26.48
N MET A 354 17.54 31.32 26.47
CA MET A 354 18.57 30.48 25.84
C MET A 354 18.60 30.68 24.32
N VAL A 355 17.42 30.68 23.69
CA VAL A 355 17.23 30.92 22.26
C VAL A 355 17.67 32.35 21.91
N LYS A 356 17.28 33.32 22.72
CA LYS A 356 17.63 34.74 22.54
C LYS A 356 19.15 34.97 22.56
N ALA A 357 19.88 34.27 23.43
CA ALA A 357 21.34 34.37 23.51
C ALA A 357 22.06 33.88 22.24
N ALA A 358 21.48 32.92 21.51
CA ALA A 358 22.05 32.37 20.27
C ALA A 358 21.61 33.13 19.00
N GLU A 359 20.71 34.12 19.12
CA GLU A 359 20.05 34.77 17.98
C GLU A 359 21.03 35.45 17.01
N LEU A 360 22.19 35.92 17.50
CA LEU A 360 23.25 36.52 16.67
C LEU A 360 23.70 35.61 15.52
N LEU A 361 23.57 34.29 15.65
CA LEU A 361 23.89 33.32 14.59
C LEU A 361 23.00 33.48 13.34
N LEU A 362 21.84 34.12 13.47
CA LEU A 362 20.90 34.35 12.38
C LEU A 362 21.21 35.62 11.56
N HIS A 363 22.13 36.46 12.03
CA HIS A 363 22.51 37.72 11.39
C HIS A 363 23.72 37.58 10.43
N GLU A 364 23.83 36.44 9.74
CA GLU A 364 24.93 36.19 8.80
C GLU A 364 24.74 37.01 7.52
N ARG A 365 25.72 37.83 7.16
CA ARG A 365 25.72 38.62 5.91
C ARG A 365 26.01 37.75 4.70
N VAL A 366 25.53 38.16 3.54
CA VAL A 366 25.84 37.53 2.26
C VAL A 366 27.34 37.67 1.96
N PRO A 367 28.11 36.57 1.80
CA PRO A 367 29.55 36.66 1.54
C PRO A 367 29.84 37.22 0.13
N TYR A 368 30.80 38.12 -0.06
CA TYR A 368 31.17 38.57 -1.42
C TYR A 368 31.98 37.51 -2.20
N ASN A 369 32.78 36.68 -1.52
CA ASN A 369 33.70 35.69 -2.11
C ASN A 369 33.20 34.23 -1.96
N ALA A 370 31.96 33.96 -2.32
CA ALA A 370 31.41 32.62 -2.16
C ALA A 370 31.84 31.65 -3.28
N ILE A 371 32.04 30.37 -2.94
CA ILE A 371 32.23 29.30 -3.92
C ILE A 371 30.92 29.13 -4.71
N ILE A 372 30.86 29.74 -5.89
CA ILE A 372 29.72 29.64 -6.81
C ILE A 372 29.78 28.27 -7.47
N THR A 373 28.84 27.40 -7.13
CA THR A 373 28.65 26.16 -7.89
C THR A 373 27.86 26.53 -9.14
N ARG A 374 28.52 26.59 -10.31
CA ARG A 374 27.80 26.78 -11.58
C ARG A 374 26.79 25.65 -11.73
N GLY A 375 25.51 25.99 -11.73
CA GLY A 375 24.42 25.04 -11.88
C GLY A 375 24.68 24.14 -13.09
N TYR A 376 24.69 22.83 -12.86
CA TYR A 376 24.79 21.85 -13.93
C TYR A 376 23.57 22.03 -14.85
N LYS A 377 23.76 22.63 -16.03
CA LYS A 377 22.78 22.58 -17.12
C LYS A 377 22.74 21.14 -17.64
N ILE A 378 21.92 20.31 -17.00
CA ILE A 378 21.57 18.99 -17.54
C ILE A 378 20.65 19.24 -18.73
N LYS A 379 21.15 18.96 -19.95
CA LYS A 379 20.26 18.72 -21.10
C LYS A 379 19.31 17.60 -20.67
N PRO A 380 17.98 17.75 -20.83
CA PRO A 380 17.08 16.65 -20.52
C PRO A 380 17.53 15.46 -21.34
N LEU A 381 17.93 14.38 -20.67
CA LEU A 381 18.01 13.09 -21.31
C LEU A 381 16.58 12.77 -21.71
N ILE A 382 16.25 13.07 -22.97
CA ILE A 382 15.14 12.44 -23.65
C ILE A 382 15.46 10.95 -23.56
N SER A 383 14.80 10.25 -22.64
CA SER A 383 14.81 8.80 -22.67
C SER A 383 14.31 8.42 -24.06
N LYS A 384 15.17 7.72 -24.82
CA LYS A 384 14.73 7.05 -26.04
C LYS A 384 13.53 6.20 -25.63
N ARG A 385 12.37 6.50 -26.21
CA ARG A 385 11.24 5.59 -26.22
C ARG A 385 11.71 4.32 -26.92
N ILE A 386 12.11 3.33 -26.14
CA ILE A 386 11.92 1.94 -26.55
C ILE A 386 10.40 1.80 -26.61
N ALA A 387 9.87 1.39 -27.76
CA ALA A 387 8.44 1.15 -27.91
C ALA A 387 8.06 -0.04 -27.02
N ILE A 388 7.53 0.27 -25.85
CA ILE A 388 6.84 -0.64 -24.95
C ILE A 388 5.37 -0.28 -25.08
N GLU A 389 4.50 -1.20 -25.49
CA GLU A 389 3.06 -0.99 -25.36
C GLU A 389 2.71 -0.98 -23.87
N GLY A 390 2.59 0.22 -23.27
CA GLY A 390 2.06 0.41 -21.91
C GLY A 390 2.94 -0.04 -20.74
N GLY A 391 4.15 -0.57 -20.95
CA GLY A 391 5.05 -0.98 -19.85
C GLY A 391 4.96 -2.46 -19.43
N MET A 392 4.20 -3.31 -20.14
CA MET A 392 3.88 -4.69 -19.72
C MET A 392 4.40 -5.76 -20.68
N VAL A 393 4.74 -6.95 -20.15
CA VAL A 393 5.10 -8.13 -20.96
C VAL A 393 3.84 -8.89 -21.36
N VAL A 394 3.57 -8.95 -22.66
CA VAL A 394 2.40 -9.65 -23.22
C VAL A 394 2.87 -10.77 -24.14
N ARG A 395 2.49 -12.02 -23.83
CA ARG A 395 2.76 -13.20 -24.68
C ARG A 395 1.51 -13.56 -25.48
N ARG A 396 1.66 -13.73 -26.78
CA ARG A 396 0.59 -14.15 -27.70
C ARG A 396 0.89 -15.55 -28.23
N LEU A 397 -0.04 -16.48 -28.06
CA LEU A 397 0.13 -17.89 -28.40
C LEU A 397 -1.03 -18.38 -29.27
N GLY A 398 -0.81 -19.51 -29.94
CA GLY A 398 -1.77 -20.19 -30.81
C GLY A 398 -2.39 -21.43 -30.16
N ILE A 399 -2.83 -22.37 -30.99
CA ILE A 399 -3.32 -23.68 -30.55
C ILE A 399 -2.14 -24.43 -29.89
N PRO A 400 -2.32 -25.10 -28.74
CA PRO A 400 -1.26 -25.90 -28.13
C PRO A 400 -0.90 -27.11 -29.02
N ASP A 401 0.19 -27.01 -29.76
CA ASP A 401 0.67 -28.02 -30.73
C ASP A 401 2.07 -28.59 -30.38
N SER A 402 2.81 -27.92 -29.49
CA SER A 402 4.21 -28.21 -29.12
C SER A 402 4.42 -29.42 -28.19
N GLY A 403 3.35 -30.04 -27.69
CA GLY A 403 3.44 -31.15 -26.72
C GLY A 403 3.85 -30.76 -25.30
N PHE A 404 4.35 -29.54 -25.07
CA PHE A 404 4.67 -28.99 -23.75
C PHE A 404 3.97 -27.62 -23.57
N PRO A 405 3.10 -27.46 -22.55
CA PRO A 405 2.22 -26.30 -22.47
C PRO A 405 2.97 -25.02 -22.10
N HIS A 406 2.59 -23.92 -22.71
CA HIS A 406 2.96 -22.60 -22.20
C HIS A 406 2.10 -22.27 -20.99
N MET A 407 2.73 -21.93 -19.87
CA MET A 407 2.03 -21.59 -18.62
C MET A 407 2.11 -20.10 -18.30
N HIS A 408 1.08 -19.60 -17.62
CA HIS A 408 1.00 -18.26 -17.06
C HIS A 408 0.51 -18.31 -15.63
N ILE A 409 0.89 -17.32 -14.83
CA ILE A 409 0.46 -17.22 -13.43
C ILE A 409 -0.06 -15.81 -13.13
N LEU A 410 -1.22 -15.76 -12.50
CA LEU A 410 -1.87 -14.54 -12.00
C LEU A 410 -1.96 -14.66 -10.49
N SER A 411 -1.65 -13.59 -9.74
CA SER A 411 -1.72 -13.65 -8.29
C SER A 411 -1.91 -12.26 -7.68
N ASN A 412 -2.57 -12.22 -6.52
CA ASN A 412 -2.62 -11.05 -5.65
C ASN A 412 -1.68 -11.18 -4.42
N GLY A 413 -0.79 -12.19 -4.43
CA GLY A 413 0.14 -12.53 -3.36
C GLY A 413 -0.38 -13.60 -2.39
N LYS A 414 -1.70 -13.82 -2.32
CA LYS A 414 -2.32 -14.89 -1.51
C LYS A 414 -3.10 -15.88 -2.37
N TYR A 415 -3.99 -15.38 -3.21
CA TYR A 415 -4.68 -16.16 -4.22
C TYR A 415 -3.84 -16.17 -5.51
N SER A 416 -3.73 -17.33 -6.14
CA SER A 416 -2.97 -17.51 -7.36
C SER A 416 -3.66 -18.48 -8.31
N VAL A 417 -3.57 -18.18 -9.60
CA VAL A 417 -4.11 -18.98 -10.70
C VAL A 417 -3.00 -19.25 -11.68
N MET A 418 -2.64 -20.52 -11.83
CA MET A 418 -1.78 -20.95 -12.92
C MET A 418 -2.66 -21.50 -14.03
N ILE A 419 -2.38 -21.11 -15.27
CA ILE A 419 -3.14 -21.56 -16.43
C ILE A 419 -2.25 -21.85 -17.63
N THR A 420 -2.56 -22.90 -18.37
CA THR A 420 -1.91 -23.27 -19.63
C THR A 420 -2.54 -22.53 -20.81
N ASP A 421 -1.83 -22.46 -21.92
CA ASP A 421 -2.35 -22.10 -23.24
C ASP A 421 -3.52 -22.99 -23.71
N GLY A 422 -3.68 -24.18 -23.14
CA GLY A 422 -4.86 -25.03 -23.30
C GLY A 422 -6.06 -24.66 -22.43
N GLY A 423 -5.85 -23.91 -21.34
CA GLY A 423 -6.88 -23.55 -20.36
C GLY A 423 -6.97 -24.45 -19.12
N SER A 424 -6.16 -25.51 -19.05
CA SER A 424 -5.96 -26.30 -17.83
C SER A 424 -5.12 -25.53 -16.80
N GLY A 425 -5.18 -25.90 -15.53
CA GLY A 425 -4.46 -25.16 -14.51
C GLY A 425 -4.95 -25.42 -13.09
N TYR A 426 -4.53 -24.56 -12.17
CA TYR A 426 -4.99 -24.60 -10.78
C TYR A 426 -5.33 -23.21 -10.26
N SER A 427 -6.15 -23.21 -9.21
CA SER A 427 -6.41 -22.08 -8.33
C SER A 427 -5.94 -22.48 -6.92
N LYS A 428 -5.15 -21.62 -6.27
CA LYS A 428 -4.50 -21.88 -4.98
C LYS A 428 -4.63 -20.66 -4.06
N TYR A 429 -4.91 -20.88 -2.79
CA TYR A 429 -4.90 -19.87 -1.73
C TYR A 429 -3.76 -20.18 -0.74
N ASN A 430 -2.70 -19.38 -0.78
CA ASN A 430 -1.42 -19.63 -0.12
C ASN A 430 -0.89 -21.02 -0.49
N GLU A 431 -0.90 -21.94 0.47
CA GLU A 431 -0.44 -23.33 0.35
C GLU A 431 -1.58 -24.34 0.09
N ILE A 432 -2.82 -23.86 0.01
CA ILE A 432 -4.03 -24.68 -0.08
C ILE A 432 -4.56 -24.68 -1.52
N ASP A 433 -4.74 -25.87 -2.10
CA ASP A 433 -5.33 -26.04 -3.41
C ASP A 433 -6.85 -25.80 -3.34
N VAL A 434 -7.34 -24.82 -4.11
CA VAL A 434 -8.77 -24.56 -4.24
C VAL A 434 -9.35 -25.56 -5.25
N SER A 435 -8.69 -25.69 -6.39
CA SER A 435 -9.00 -26.68 -7.43
C SER A 435 -7.95 -27.79 -7.44
N ARG A 436 -8.35 -29.06 -7.63
CA ARG A 436 -7.40 -30.16 -7.82
C ARG A 436 -6.60 -29.99 -9.11
N TRP A 437 -5.28 -30.13 -8.99
CA TRP A 437 -4.39 -30.16 -10.14
C TRP A 437 -3.23 -31.13 -9.92
N ARG A 438 -2.78 -31.73 -11.03
CA ARG A 438 -1.68 -32.68 -11.10
C ARG A 438 -0.76 -32.28 -12.25
N ALA A 439 0.55 -32.38 -12.04
CA ALA A 439 1.56 -32.16 -13.07
C ALA A 439 1.62 -33.35 -14.07
N ASN A 440 0.50 -33.62 -14.75
CA ASN A 440 0.34 -34.70 -15.71
C ASN A 440 -0.03 -34.12 -17.08
N LEU A 441 0.80 -34.39 -18.10
CA LEU A 441 0.57 -33.92 -19.47
C LEU A 441 -0.51 -34.71 -20.22
N LYS A 442 -0.85 -35.92 -19.75
CA LYS A 442 -1.82 -36.80 -20.43
C LYS A 442 -3.27 -36.45 -20.10
N GLU A 443 -3.51 -35.93 -18.90
CA GLU A 443 -4.85 -35.63 -18.38
C GLU A 443 -5.01 -34.12 -18.20
N SER A 444 -6.17 -33.60 -18.57
CA SER A 444 -6.49 -32.19 -18.37
C SER A 444 -7.03 -32.01 -16.94
N TRP A 445 -6.31 -31.26 -16.11
CA TRP A 445 -6.72 -30.88 -14.76
C TRP A 445 -6.95 -29.38 -14.63
N GLY A 446 -8.07 -28.97 -14.02
CA GLY A 446 -8.34 -27.56 -13.72
C GLY A 446 -9.81 -27.19 -13.74
N SER A 447 -10.06 -25.89 -13.92
CA SER A 447 -11.39 -25.29 -13.96
C SER A 447 -11.78 -24.96 -15.39
N TYR A 448 -12.90 -25.51 -15.85
CA TYR A 448 -13.33 -25.45 -17.24
C TYR A 448 -14.69 -24.80 -17.38
N ILE A 449 -14.95 -24.24 -18.56
CA ILE A 449 -16.30 -23.84 -18.97
C ILE A 449 -16.60 -24.50 -20.31
N TYR A 450 -17.60 -25.37 -20.31
CA TYR A 450 -18.14 -26.02 -21.50
C TYR A 450 -19.19 -25.11 -22.13
N ILE A 451 -19.21 -25.07 -23.45
CA ILE A 451 -20.18 -24.30 -24.23
C ILE A 451 -20.83 -25.25 -25.22
N ARG A 452 -22.16 -25.34 -25.15
CA ARG A 452 -22.99 -26.10 -26.08
C ARG A 452 -23.88 -25.14 -26.85
N ASP A 453 -23.81 -25.23 -28.17
CA ASP A 453 -24.80 -24.64 -29.06
C ASP A 453 -25.98 -25.60 -29.16
N VAL A 454 -27.11 -25.23 -28.57
CA VAL A 454 -28.33 -26.05 -28.55
C VAL A 454 -28.93 -26.16 -29.94
N ASN A 455 -28.85 -25.09 -30.74
CA ASN A 455 -29.39 -25.06 -32.09
C ASN A 455 -28.57 -25.94 -33.04
N ALA A 456 -27.23 -25.85 -32.97
CA ALA A 456 -26.33 -26.60 -33.86
C ALA A 456 -25.91 -27.98 -33.32
N GLY A 457 -26.25 -28.31 -32.06
CA GLY A 457 -25.85 -29.55 -31.40
C GLY A 457 -24.35 -29.69 -31.12
N LYS A 458 -23.58 -28.60 -31.26
CA LYS A 458 -22.12 -28.60 -31.12
C LYS A 458 -21.69 -28.33 -29.68
N LEU A 459 -20.60 -28.97 -29.25
CA LEU A 459 -20.03 -28.84 -27.91
C LEU A 459 -18.53 -28.54 -28.02
N TRP A 460 -18.08 -27.50 -27.32
CA TRP A 460 -16.67 -27.14 -27.19
C TRP A 460 -16.38 -26.58 -25.79
N SER A 461 -15.11 -26.33 -25.50
CA SER A 461 -14.66 -25.69 -24.25
C SER A 461 -14.31 -24.23 -24.53
N ALA A 462 -14.48 -23.34 -23.55
CA ALA A 462 -14.16 -21.92 -23.73
C ALA A 462 -12.67 -21.69 -24.06
N ALA A 463 -11.78 -22.54 -23.53
CA ALA A 463 -10.40 -22.71 -23.97
C ALA A 463 -10.24 -23.99 -24.81
N TYR A 464 -9.03 -24.50 -25.04
CA TYR A 464 -8.83 -25.69 -25.87
C TYR A 464 -9.19 -26.99 -25.11
N GLU A 465 -8.81 -27.07 -23.85
CA GLU A 465 -9.06 -28.18 -22.93
C GLU A 465 -10.36 -27.95 -22.13
N PRO A 466 -11.04 -29.03 -21.68
CA PRO A 466 -10.60 -30.43 -21.70
C PRO A 466 -11.09 -31.23 -22.92
N LEU A 467 -11.97 -30.67 -23.76
CA LEU A 467 -12.53 -31.39 -24.91
C LEU A 467 -11.54 -31.55 -26.08
N LYS A 468 -10.56 -30.65 -26.21
CA LYS A 468 -9.55 -30.65 -27.30
C LYS A 468 -10.16 -30.65 -28.70
N VAL A 469 -11.36 -30.07 -28.85
CA VAL A 469 -12.01 -29.84 -30.13
C VAL A 469 -11.30 -28.68 -30.83
N LYS A 470 -10.71 -28.97 -32.00
CA LYS A 470 -9.96 -28.01 -32.80
C LYS A 470 -10.89 -26.89 -33.32
N PRO A 471 -10.68 -25.62 -32.91
CA PRO A 471 -11.46 -24.49 -33.41
C PRO A 471 -10.97 -24.01 -34.78
N GLU A 472 -11.76 -23.16 -35.45
CA GLU A 472 -11.37 -22.49 -36.70
C GLU A 472 -10.30 -21.42 -36.46
N LYS A 473 -10.42 -20.70 -35.34
CA LYS A 473 -9.44 -19.72 -34.87
C LYS A 473 -9.23 -19.92 -33.38
N TYR A 474 -7.99 -19.80 -32.94
CA TYR A 474 -7.63 -19.82 -31.53
C TYR A 474 -6.48 -18.85 -31.28
N ARG A 475 -6.61 -18.06 -30.23
CA ARG A 475 -5.58 -17.12 -29.80
C ARG A 475 -5.58 -17.05 -28.29
N VAL A 476 -4.40 -17.09 -27.70
CA VAL A 476 -4.18 -16.88 -26.27
C VAL A 476 -3.35 -15.63 -26.09
N ILE A 477 -3.72 -14.80 -25.12
CA ILE A 477 -2.99 -13.58 -24.75
C ILE A 477 -2.76 -13.62 -23.24
N PHE A 478 -1.51 -13.80 -22.85
CA PHE A 478 -1.09 -13.73 -21.45
C PHE A 478 -0.46 -12.38 -21.17
N SER A 479 -1.14 -11.60 -20.34
CA SER A 479 -0.71 -10.28 -19.86
C SER A 479 -0.47 -10.39 -18.35
N PRO A 480 0.30 -9.49 -17.73
CA PRO A 480 0.63 -9.63 -16.31
C PRO A 480 -0.62 -9.53 -15.40
N ASP A 481 -1.67 -8.85 -15.87
CA ASP A 481 -2.95 -8.64 -15.18
C ASP A 481 -4.03 -9.68 -15.48
N LYS A 482 -3.95 -10.35 -16.63
CA LYS A 482 -4.97 -11.30 -17.07
C LYS A 482 -4.49 -12.32 -18.10
N ALA A 483 -5.20 -13.43 -18.17
CA ALA A 483 -5.13 -14.38 -19.28
C ALA A 483 -6.38 -14.26 -20.16
N GLU A 484 -6.21 -14.26 -21.47
CA GLU A 484 -7.31 -14.16 -22.43
C GLU A 484 -7.22 -15.28 -23.47
N PHE A 485 -8.36 -15.91 -23.74
CA PHE A 485 -8.54 -16.94 -24.76
C PHE A 485 -9.61 -16.46 -25.73
N VAL A 486 -9.33 -16.50 -27.03
CA VAL A 486 -10.27 -16.14 -28.08
C VAL A 486 -10.34 -17.31 -29.05
N ARG A 487 -11.54 -17.85 -29.24
CA ARG A 487 -11.77 -18.95 -30.18
C ARG A 487 -13.02 -18.75 -31.00
N LYS A 488 -13.04 -19.32 -32.21
CA LYS A 488 -14.19 -19.31 -33.11
C LYS A 488 -14.58 -20.73 -33.49
N ASP A 489 -15.87 -21.04 -33.33
CA ASP A 489 -16.47 -22.34 -33.62
C ASP A 489 -17.74 -22.11 -34.45
N GLY A 490 -17.62 -22.22 -35.78
CA GLY A 490 -18.71 -21.85 -36.69
C GLY A 490 -19.05 -20.35 -36.60
N ASN A 491 -20.31 -20.04 -36.30
CA ASN A 491 -20.79 -18.65 -36.22
C ASN A 491 -20.69 -18.05 -34.81
N ILE A 492 -20.15 -18.79 -33.84
CA ILE A 492 -20.00 -18.32 -32.46
C ILE A 492 -18.52 -18.02 -32.19
N GLU A 493 -18.25 -16.81 -31.70
CA GLU A 493 -16.94 -16.46 -31.13
C GLU A 493 -17.04 -16.44 -29.62
N THR A 494 -16.12 -17.14 -28.98
CA THR A 494 -15.96 -17.18 -27.53
C THR A 494 -14.69 -16.45 -27.15
N ARG A 495 -14.80 -15.43 -26.29
CA ARG A 495 -13.66 -14.80 -25.63
C ARG A 495 -13.76 -14.99 -24.13
N MET A 496 -12.78 -15.62 -23.52
CA MET A 496 -12.66 -15.80 -22.07
C MET A 496 -11.51 -14.97 -21.54
N GLU A 497 -11.78 -14.11 -20.56
CA GLU A 497 -10.78 -13.36 -19.80
C GLU A 497 -10.73 -13.86 -18.36
N ILE A 498 -9.53 -14.00 -17.80
CA ILE A 498 -9.30 -14.50 -16.44
C ILE A 498 -8.43 -13.50 -15.69
N CYS A 499 -8.89 -13.06 -14.52
CA CYS A 499 -8.12 -12.21 -13.61
C CYS A 499 -8.23 -12.69 -12.17
N VAL A 500 -7.30 -12.23 -11.33
CA VAL A 500 -7.33 -12.41 -9.87
C VAL A 500 -7.58 -11.05 -9.23
N SER A 501 -8.57 -10.96 -8.35
CA SER A 501 -8.88 -9.69 -7.65
C SER A 501 -7.71 -9.28 -6.77
N THR A 502 -7.41 -7.98 -6.76
CA THR A 502 -6.39 -7.41 -5.86
C THR A 502 -6.96 -7.05 -4.49
N GLU A 503 -8.28 -6.95 -4.36
CA GLU A 503 -8.97 -6.59 -3.12
C GLU A 503 -9.39 -7.84 -2.33
N GLU A 504 -9.75 -8.94 -3.01
CA GLU A 504 -10.20 -10.19 -2.38
C GLU A 504 -9.48 -11.42 -2.95
N ASN A 505 -9.55 -12.54 -2.22
CA ASN A 505 -8.97 -13.83 -2.63
C ASN A 505 -9.91 -14.58 -3.58
N LEU A 506 -10.03 -14.08 -4.81
CA LEU A 506 -10.89 -14.66 -5.83
C LEU A 506 -10.33 -14.53 -7.25
N GLU A 507 -10.78 -15.44 -8.11
CA GLU A 507 -10.61 -15.38 -9.55
C GLU A 507 -11.95 -15.11 -10.24
N ILE A 508 -11.88 -14.44 -11.40
CA ILE A 508 -13.02 -14.19 -12.27
C ILE A 508 -12.68 -14.72 -13.65
N ARG A 509 -13.53 -15.61 -14.19
CA ARG A 509 -13.49 -16.12 -15.56
C ARG A 509 -14.68 -15.55 -16.33
N ARG A 510 -14.43 -14.48 -17.09
CA ARG A 510 -15.42 -13.70 -17.83
C ARG A 510 -15.49 -14.13 -19.29
N LEU A 511 -16.65 -14.59 -19.72
CA LEU A 511 -16.97 -14.96 -21.09
C LEU A 511 -17.68 -13.83 -21.82
N TYR A 512 -17.30 -13.64 -23.07
CA TYR A 512 -18.03 -12.92 -24.10
C TYR A 512 -18.38 -13.93 -25.19
N LEU A 513 -19.67 -14.12 -25.44
CA LEU A 513 -20.17 -14.97 -26.50
C LEU A 513 -20.82 -14.09 -27.55
N SER A 514 -20.30 -14.09 -28.76
CA SER A 514 -20.82 -13.28 -29.88
C SER A 514 -21.44 -14.18 -30.94
N ASN A 515 -22.69 -13.88 -31.31
CA ASN A 515 -23.41 -14.60 -32.35
C ASN A 515 -23.27 -13.86 -33.70
N TYR A 516 -22.54 -14.44 -34.64
CA TYR A 516 -22.40 -13.93 -36.01
C TYR A 516 -23.36 -14.61 -37.00
N ASN A 517 -24.29 -15.42 -36.52
CA ASN A 517 -25.33 -16.02 -37.33
C ASN A 517 -26.43 -15.00 -37.68
N THR A 518 -27.24 -15.30 -38.68
CA THR A 518 -28.42 -14.50 -39.05
C THR A 518 -29.65 -14.83 -38.19
N GLU A 519 -29.60 -15.93 -37.43
CA GLU A 519 -30.66 -16.39 -36.54
C GLU A 519 -30.22 -16.33 -35.05
N PRO A 520 -31.17 -16.16 -34.10
CA PRO A 520 -30.87 -16.23 -32.69
C PRO A 520 -30.27 -17.59 -32.31
N SER A 521 -29.30 -17.59 -31.40
CA SER A 521 -28.65 -18.81 -30.91
C SER A 521 -28.84 -18.96 -29.40
N THR A 522 -29.16 -20.18 -28.97
CA THR A 522 -29.27 -20.56 -27.56
C THR A 522 -28.01 -21.32 -27.17
N LEU A 523 -27.23 -20.74 -26.25
CA LEU A 523 -26.00 -21.34 -25.76
C LEU A 523 -26.16 -21.76 -24.30
N GLU A 524 -25.66 -22.95 -23.98
CA GLU A 524 -25.50 -23.43 -22.62
C GLU A 524 -24.05 -23.33 -22.20
N THR A 525 -23.78 -22.62 -21.11
CA THR A 525 -22.47 -22.54 -20.49
C THR A 525 -22.49 -23.33 -19.20
N THR A 526 -21.58 -24.30 -19.06
CA THR A 526 -21.47 -25.10 -17.82
C THR A 526 -20.05 -24.99 -17.26
N SER A 527 -19.90 -24.40 -16.08
CA SER A 527 -18.62 -24.40 -15.37
C SER A 527 -18.36 -25.76 -14.72
N TYR A 528 -17.09 -26.06 -14.48
CA TYR A 528 -16.69 -27.27 -13.78
C TYR A 528 -15.37 -27.03 -13.04
N MET A 529 -15.33 -27.39 -11.76
CA MET A 529 -14.09 -27.42 -10.98
C MET A 529 -14.16 -28.52 -9.92
N GLU A 530 -13.09 -29.31 -9.80
CA GLU A 530 -12.90 -30.24 -8.69
C GLU A 530 -12.37 -29.51 -7.46
N VAL A 531 -13.19 -29.32 -6.43
CA VAL A 531 -12.80 -28.58 -5.22
C VAL A 531 -12.06 -29.47 -4.22
N SER A 532 -10.96 -28.97 -3.64
CA SER A 532 -10.13 -29.70 -2.66
C SER A 532 -10.08 -29.02 -1.28
N LEU A 533 -9.71 -27.73 -1.26
CA LEU A 533 -9.46 -26.95 -0.04
C LEU A 533 -8.43 -27.58 0.90
N ALA A 534 -7.44 -28.29 0.35
CA ALA A 534 -6.40 -28.99 1.12
C ALA A 534 -5.00 -28.72 0.56
N HIS A 535 -3.97 -29.03 1.35
CA HIS A 535 -2.62 -29.15 0.81
C HIS A 535 -2.57 -30.30 -0.22
N GLN A 536 -1.87 -30.09 -1.34
CA GLN A 536 -1.78 -31.06 -2.42
C GLN A 536 -1.27 -32.43 -1.94
N GLY A 537 -0.27 -32.47 -1.06
CA GLY A 537 0.32 -33.69 -0.51
C GLY A 537 -0.66 -34.51 0.33
N GLU A 538 -1.54 -33.86 1.11
CA GLU A 538 -2.59 -34.54 1.86
C GLU A 538 -3.62 -35.19 0.92
N ASP A 539 -4.02 -34.45 -0.12
CA ASP A 539 -5.00 -34.91 -1.11
C ASP A 539 -4.43 -36.06 -1.96
N LEU A 540 -3.13 -36.05 -2.29
CA LEU A 540 -2.44 -37.13 -3.00
C LEU A 540 -2.31 -38.42 -2.17
N SER A 541 -1.98 -38.28 -0.89
CA SER A 541 -1.70 -39.43 -0.03
C SER A 541 -2.95 -40.24 0.30
N HIS A 542 -4.08 -39.55 0.55
CA HIS A 542 -5.35 -40.20 0.86
C HIS A 542 -6.54 -39.53 0.14
N PRO A 543 -6.66 -39.69 -1.19
CA PRO A 543 -7.65 -38.96 -1.98
C PRO A 543 -9.10 -39.24 -1.57
N ALA A 544 -9.45 -40.52 -1.36
CA ALA A 544 -10.80 -40.92 -0.97
C ALA A 544 -11.19 -40.35 0.40
N PHE A 545 -10.25 -40.31 1.35
CA PHE A 545 -10.48 -39.75 2.67
C PHE A 545 -10.59 -38.22 2.62
N SER A 546 -9.71 -37.54 1.88
CA SER A 546 -9.71 -36.08 1.73
C SER A 546 -11.03 -35.53 1.21
N LYS A 547 -11.68 -36.25 0.28
CA LYS A 547 -12.96 -35.86 -0.32
C LYS A 547 -14.12 -35.80 0.68
N LEU A 548 -14.14 -36.70 1.67
CA LEU A 548 -15.22 -36.78 2.68
C LEU A 548 -15.30 -35.56 3.60
N PHE A 549 -14.26 -34.72 3.65
CA PHE A 549 -14.21 -33.54 4.51
C PHE A 549 -14.80 -32.30 3.85
N VAL A 550 -15.15 -32.33 2.57
CA VAL A 550 -15.71 -31.17 1.89
C VAL A 550 -17.22 -31.33 1.76
N LEU A 551 -17.95 -30.38 2.34
CA LEU A 551 -19.39 -30.25 2.19
C LEU A 551 -19.69 -29.22 1.12
N ALA A 552 -20.59 -29.54 0.20
CA ALA A 552 -21.08 -28.57 -0.76
C ALA A 552 -22.52 -28.18 -0.45
N GLU A 553 -22.86 -26.91 -0.51
CA GLU A 553 -24.21 -26.36 -0.31
C GLU A 553 -24.53 -25.41 -1.46
N PHE A 554 -25.78 -25.38 -1.91
CA PHE A 554 -26.25 -24.36 -2.84
C PHE A 554 -27.00 -23.27 -2.09
N ASN A 555 -26.61 -22.01 -2.32
CA ASN A 555 -27.30 -20.84 -1.82
C ASN A 555 -28.19 -20.22 -2.92
N PRO A 556 -29.51 -20.22 -2.76
CA PRO A 556 -30.44 -19.73 -3.78
C PRO A 556 -30.52 -18.20 -3.86
N GLN A 557 -30.14 -17.47 -2.80
CA GLN A 557 -30.20 -16.01 -2.77
C GLN A 557 -29.20 -15.39 -3.75
N PHE A 558 -27.99 -15.94 -3.83
CA PHE A 558 -26.92 -15.46 -4.71
C PHE A 558 -26.60 -16.42 -5.86
N ASN A 559 -27.39 -17.49 -6.03
CA ASN A 559 -27.17 -18.57 -7.01
C ASN A 559 -25.74 -19.09 -7.02
N CYS A 560 -25.22 -19.42 -5.84
CA CYS A 560 -23.83 -19.82 -5.66
C CYS A 560 -23.69 -21.16 -4.92
N ILE A 561 -22.61 -21.87 -5.22
CA ILE A 561 -22.20 -23.08 -4.52
C ILE A 561 -21.16 -22.69 -3.48
N LEU A 562 -21.35 -23.13 -2.24
CA LEU A 562 -20.40 -23.02 -1.14
C LEU A 562 -19.81 -24.40 -0.86
N ALA A 563 -18.49 -24.52 -0.87
CA ALA A 563 -17.79 -25.72 -0.45
C ALA A 563 -17.01 -25.44 0.84
N GLU A 564 -17.40 -26.03 1.96
CA GLU A 564 -16.72 -25.90 3.25
C GLU A 564 -15.91 -27.16 3.54
N ARG A 565 -14.62 -26.99 3.87
CA ARG A 565 -13.82 -28.09 4.41
C ARG A 565 -13.98 -28.16 5.92
N ARG A 566 -14.50 -29.28 6.42
CA ARG A 566 -14.64 -29.55 7.84
C ARG A 566 -13.26 -29.62 8.51
N PRO A 567 -13.03 -28.86 9.59
CA PRO A 567 -11.78 -28.94 10.34
C PRO A 567 -11.62 -30.33 10.96
N LYS A 568 -10.40 -30.89 10.92
CA LYS A 568 -10.06 -32.16 11.58
C LYS A 568 -9.74 -31.93 13.07
N SER A 569 -9.24 -30.74 13.41
CA SER A 569 -8.92 -30.31 14.76
C SER A 569 -9.48 -28.90 15.06
N PRO A 570 -9.68 -28.52 16.34
CA PRO A 570 -10.08 -27.16 16.71
C PRO A 570 -9.09 -26.05 16.32
N ARG A 571 -7.84 -26.42 15.98
CA ARG A 571 -6.80 -25.49 15.52
C ARG A 571 -6.82 -25.25 14.02
N ASP A 572 -7.54 -26.09 13.26
CA ASP A 572 -7.60 -25.99 11.81
C ASP A 572 -8.46 -24.79 11.42
N LYS A 573 -7.96 -24.00 10.47
CA LYS A 573 -8.75 -22.91 9.89
C LYS A 573 -9.94 -23.49 9.12
N ARG A 574 -11.13 -22.93 9.32
CA ARG A 574 -12.27 -23.20 8.45
C ARG A 574 -12.08 -22.40 7.16
N LEU A 575 -12.09 -23.09 6.03
CA LEU A 575 -12.03 -22.46 4.71
C LEU A 575 -13.31 -22.80 3.95
N VAL A 576 -13.85 -21.77 3.29
CA VAL A 576 -15.03 -21.88 2.44
C VAL A 576 -14.66 -21.40 1.05
N ALA A 577 -14.80 -22.26 0.05
CA ALA A 577 -14.81 -21.85 -1.35
C ALA A 577 -16.22 -21.43 -1.76
N LEU A 578 -16.31 -20.39 -2.56
CA LEU A 578 -17.52 -19.90 -3.20
C LEU A 578 -17.34 -20.05 -4.71
N HIS A 579 -18.35 -20.56 -5.40
CA HIS A 579 -18.43 -20.53 -6.86
C HIS A 579 -19.80 -19.99 -7.30
N MET A 580 -19.83 -18.97 -8.16
CA MET A 580 -21.06 -18.33 -8.62
C MET A 580 -20.99 -17.94 -10.10
N ALA A 581 -22.15 -17.72 -10.71
CA ALA A 581 -22.28 -17.24 -12.08
C ALA A 581 -23.13 -15.97 -12.15
N ILE A 582 -22.65 -14.97 -12.89
CA ILE A 582 -23.37 -13.73 -13.19
C ILE A 582 -23.56 -13.61 -14.69
N VAL A 583 -24.80 -13.40 -15.11
CA VAL A 583 -25.17 -13.28 -16.52
C VAL A 583 -25.64 -11.86 -16.80
N GLU A 584 -25.05 -11.24 -17.80
CA GLU A 584 -25.40 -9.91 -18.31
C GLU A 584 -25.99 -10.07 -19.72
N GLY A 585 -27.26 -10.42 -19.76
CA GLY A 585 -28.05 -10.64 -20.98
C GLY A 585 -29.33 -11.42 -20.69
N GLU A 586 -29.96 -11.92 -21.76
CA GLU A 586 -31.19 -12.69 -21.67
C GLU A 586 -30.90 -14.14 -21.26
N MET A 587 -31.23 -14.49 -20.01
CA MET A 587 -31.17 -15.87 -19.50
C MET A 587 -32.45 -16.62 -19.82
N ILE A 588 -32.33 -17.87 -20.25
CA ILE A 588 -33.45 -18.79 -20.49
C ILE A 588 -33.51 -19.81 -19.35
N GLY A 589 -34.61 -19.85 -18.61
CA GLY A 589 -34.80 -20.80 -17.52
C GLY A 589 -33.99 -20.45 -16.26
N ASN A 590 -33.96 -21.38 -15.31
CA ASN A 590 -33.23 -21.23 -14.05
C ASN A 590 -31.79 -21.74 -14.18
N ILE A 591 -30.93 -21.27 -13.28
CA ILE A 591 -29.58 -21.84 -13.11
C ILE A 591 -29.70 -23.29 -12.63
N GLU A 592 -28.92 -24.17 -13.25
CA GLU A 592 -28.76 -25.55 -12.78
C GLU A 592 -27.39 -25.70 -12.12
N TYR A 593 -27.26 -26.61 -11.15
CA TYR A 593 -26.01 -26.85 -10.45
C TYR A 593 -25.76 -28.33 -10.19
N GLU A 594 -24.49 -28.68 -9.97
CA GLU A 594 -24.10 -30.01 -9.53
C GLU A 594 -22.88 -29.93 -8.62
N THR A 595 -22.93 -30.73 -7.54
CA THR A 595 -21.83 -30.84 -6.59
C THR A 595 -21.20 -32.22 -6.56
N ASP A 596 -21.75 -33.23 -7.24
CA ASP A 596 -21.20 -34.58 -7.33
C ASP A 596 -20.52 -34.85 -8.69
N ARG A 597 -19.21 -35.12 -8.65
CA ARG A 597 -18.41 -35.42 -9.85
C ARG A 597 -18.96 -36.59 -10.66
N ALA A 598 -19.51 -37.61 -10.00
CA ALA A 598 -20.01 -38.82 -10.67
C ALA A 598 -21.20 -38.48 -11.58
N LYS A 599 -22.01 -37.48 -11.22
CA LYS A 599 -23.14 -36.99 -12.01
C LYS A 599 -22.73 -36.08 -13.16
N VAL A 600 -21.62 -35.34 -13.00
CA VAL A 600 -21.07 -34.53 -14.09
C VAL A 600 -20.33 -35.38 -15.12
N THR A 601 -19.36 -36.17 -14.66
CA THR A 601 -18.45 -36.93 -15.54
C THR A 601 -19.13 -38.19 -16.06
N GLY A 602 -19.84 -38.92 -15.20
CA GLY A 602 -20.41 -40.23 -15.50
C GLY A 602 -19.41 -41.38 -15.32
N ARG A 603 -19.95 -42.60 -15.19
CA ARG A 603 -19.16 -43.83 -15.05
C ARG A 603 -18.37 -44.12 -16.33
N ASN A 604 -17.10 -44.48 -16.21
CA ASN A 604 -16.19 -44.82 -17.33
C ASN A 604 -16.00 -43.69 -18.35
N ARG A 605 -16.12 -42.42 -17.92
CA ARG A 605 -15.96 -41.24 -18.76
C ARG A 605 -14.89 -40.32 -18.19
N THR A 606 -14.53 -39.29 -18.97
CA THR A 606 -13.50 -38.31 -18.63
C THR A 606 -14.03 -36.90 -18.83
N LEU A 607 -13.28 -35.88 -18.43
CA LEU A 607 -13.60 -34.48 -18.71
C LEU A 607 -13.57 -34.14 -20.21
N GLY A 608 -12.94 -34.99 -21.04
CA GLY A 608 -13.00 -34.90 -22.50
C GLY A 608 -14.30 -35.45 -23.10
N ASN A 609 -15.10 -36.20 -22.34
CA ASN A 609 -16.41 -36.71 -22.77
C ASN A 609 -17.37 -36.84 -21.56
N PRO A 610 -17.71 -35.74 -20.88
CA PRO A 610 -18.51 -35.76 -19.65
C PRO A 610 -19.99 -36.03 -19.95
N GLN A 611 -20.60 -36.92 -19.16
CA GLN A 611 -21.99 -37.34 -19.30
C GLN A 611 -22.99 -36.18 -19.16
N ALA A 612 -22.76 -35.25 -18.24
CA ALA A 612 -23.68 -34.12 -18.04
C ALA A 612 -23.75 -33.18 -19.25
N MET A 613 -22.74 -33.18 -20.13
CA MET A 613 -22.74 -32.33 -21.31
C MET A 613 -23.45 -32.95 -22.51
N GLU A 614 -24.06 -34.14 -22.37
CA GLU A 614 -24.91 -34.73 -23.40
C GLU A 614 -26.13 -33.84 -23.69
N ALA A 615 -26.67 -33.94 -24.92
CA ALA A 615 -27.85 -33.17 -25.29
C ALA A 615 -29.06 -33.52 -24.40
N ASP A 616 -29.89 -32.52 -24.11
CA ASP A 616 -31.16 -32.63 -23.38
C ASP A 616 -31.07 -33.24 -21.97
N ARG A 617 -29.90 -33.14 -21.34
CA ARG A 617 -29.66 -33.67 -20.00
C ARG A 617 -29.50 -32.55 -18.96
N PRO A 618 -30.52 -32.26 -18.13
CA PRO A 618 -30.39 -31.28 -17.05
C PRO A 618 -29.43 -31.76 -15.96
N LEU A 619 -28.80 -30.83 -15.24
CA LEU A 619 -28.09 -31.17 -14.00
C LEU A 619 -29.09 -31.60 -12.92
N ALA A 620 -28.66 -32.47 -12.01
CA ALA A 620 -29.55 -33.05 -11.02
C ALA A 620 -29.83 -32.13 -9.81
N ASN A 621 -29.21 -30.94 -9.76
CA ASN A 621 -29.36 -29.96 -8.67
C ASN A 621 -29.07 -30.56 -7.29
N THR A 622 -28.09 -31.47 -7.20
CA THR A 622 -27.69 -32.04 -5.92
C THR A 622 -26.66 -31.21 -5.18
N ALA A 623 -26.84 -31.14 -3.85
CA ALA A 623 -25.97 -30.49 -2.88
C ALA A 623 -25.99 -31.32 -1.58
N GLY A 624 -24.99 -31.14 -0.71
CA GLY A 624 -24.88 -31.75 0.60
C GLY A 624 -23.60 -32.59 0.77
N VAL A 625 -23.73 -33.71 1.48
CA VAL A 625 -22.63 -34.67 1.68
C VAL A 625 -22.49 -35.51 0.41
N VAL A 626 -21.50 -35.18 -0.42
CA VAL A 626 -21.19 -35.87 -1.67
C VAL A 626 -19.86 -36.62 -1.55
N ILE A 627 -19.72 -37.74 -2.25
CA ILE A 627 -18.52 -38.60 -2.18
C ILE A 627 -17.34 -37.94 -2.91
N ASP A 628 -17.60 -37.24 -4.01
CA ASP A 628 -16.57 -36.62 -4.83
C ASP A 628 -16.98 -35.20 -5.23
N PRO A 629 -16.63 -34.19 -4.42
CA PRO A 629 -17.18 -32.84 -4.54
C PRO A 629 -16.61 -32.08 -5.73
N VAL A 630 -17.51 -31.48 -6.51
CA VAL A 630 -17.25 -30.52 -7.58
C VAL A 630 -18.07 -29.26 -7.35
N MET A 631 -17.74 -28.19 -8.06
CA MET A 631 -18.61 -27.03 -8.21
C MET A 631 -18.87 -26.82 -9.70
N SER A 632 -20.12 -26.99 -10.11
CA SER A 632 -20.56 -26.90 -11.50
C SER A 632 -21.85 -26.12 -11.57
N ILE A 633 -21.86 -25.03 -12.35
CA ILE A 633 -23.03 -24.17 -12.57
C ILE A 633 -23.30 -24.07 -14.07
N ARG A 634 -24.54 -24.38 -14.45
CA ARG A 634 -25.03 -24.23 -15.83
C ARG A 634 -25.96 -23.04 -15.95
N CYS A 635 -25.72 -22.25 -16.98
CA CYS A 635 -26.60 -21.17 -17.42
C CYS A 635 -26.97 -21.40 -18.88
N ARG A 636 -28.19 -21.04 -19.27
CA ARG A 636 -28.63 -21.02 -20.67
C ARG A 636 -28.95 -19.58 -21.05
N VAL A 637 -28.37 -19.12 -22.16
CA VAL A 637 -28.48 -17.74 -22.62
C VAL A 637 -28.94 -17.67 -24.06
N LYS A 638 -29.77 -16.67 -24.36
CA LYS A 638 -30.18 -16.34 -25.71
C LYS A 638 -29.29 -15.23 -26.26
N ILE A 639 -28.85 -15.37 -27.50
CA ILE A 639 -28.04 -14.36 -28.19
C ILE A 639 -28.68 -14.05 -29.54
N GLU A 640 -29.21 -12.85 -29.67
CA GLU A 640 -29.76 -12.34 -30.93
C GLU A 640 -28.67 -12.20 -32.02
N PRO A 641 -29.04 -12.24 -33.32
CA PRO A 641 -28.11 -12.05 -34.43
C PRO A 641 -27.25 -10.79 -34.29
N GLY A 642 -25.93 -10.93 -34.44
CA GLY A 642 -24.97 -9.82 -34.34
C GLY A 642 -24.80 -9.24 -32.93
N LYS A 643 -25.41 -9.82 -31.90
CA LYS A 643 -25.26 -9.40 -30.50
C LYS A 643 -24.23 -10.25 -29.76
N ASN A 644 -23.85 -9.77 -28.59
CA ASN A 644 -23.02 -10.48 -27.64
C ASN A 644 -23.72 -10.56 -26.27
N VAL A 645 -23.35 -11.57 -25.50
CA VAL A 645 -23.72 -11.72 -24.09
C VAL A 645 -22.46 -11.87 -23.26
N ARG A 646 -22.49 -11.32 -22.05
CA ARG A 646 -21.38 -11.40 -21.09
C ARG A 646 -21.78 -12.25 -19.90
N LEU A 647 -20.94 -13.21 -19.53
CA LEU A 647 -21.14 -14.08 -18.36
C LEU A 647 -19.86 -14.13 -17.55
N SER A 648 -19.94 -14.14 -16.22
CA SER A 648 -18.76 -14.25 -15.35
C SER A 648 -18.95 -15.37 -14.35
N TYR A 649 -18.02 -16.32 -14.34
CA TYR A 649 -17.87 -17.32 -13.29
C TYR A 649 -16.84 -16.85 -12.29
N ILE A 650 -17.20 -16.82 -11.01
CA ILE A 650 -16.36 -16.26 -9.94
C ILE A 650 -16.09 -17.37 -8.94
N THR A 651 -14.83 -17.58 -8.61
CA THR A 651 -14.40 -18.54 -7.59
C THR A 651 -13.61 -17.81 -6.52
N ALA A 652 -14.07 -17.85 -5.27
CA ALA A 652 -13.45 -17.17 -4.14
C ALA A 652 -13.13 -18.14 -3.01
N VAL A 653 -12.21 -17.74 -2.12
CA VAL A 653 -11.95 -18.41 -0.84
C VAL A 653 -12.07 -17.40 0.30
N ALA A 654 -12.76 -17.80 1.35
CA ALA A 654 -12.97 -17.02 2.57
C ALA A 654 -12.66 -17.87 3.81
N GLU A 655 -12.38 -17.21 4.94
CA GLU A 655 -12.14 -17.87 6.23
C GLU A 655 -13.46 -18.14 7.00
N SER A 656 -14.60 -17.72 6.46
CA SER A 656 -15.92 -18.05 7.00
C SER A 656 -17.03 -18.05 5.95
N LYS A 657 -18.12 -18.76 6.25
CA LYS A 657 -19.34 -18.73 5.42
C LYS A 657 -19.93 -17.32 5.29
N LYS A 658 -19.85 -16.52 6.36
CA LYS A 658 -20.33 -15.13 6.37
C LYS A 658 -19.55 -14.27 5.36
N GLU A 659 -18.23 -14.31 5.44
CA GLU A 659 -17.34 -13.59 4.53
C GLU A 659 -17.53 -14.06 3.07
N ALA A 660 -17.72 -15.36 2.83
CA ALA A 660 -18.04 -15.88 1.50
C ALA A 660 -19.34 -15.28 0.93
N LEU A 661 -20.37 -15.10 1.77
CA LEU A 661 -21.63 -14.48 1.35
C LEU A 661 -21.52 -12.97 1.13
N GLU A 662 -20.69 -12.27 1.91
CA GLU A 662 -20.37 -10.85 1.67
C GLU A 662 -19.65 -10.65 0.32
N ILE A 663 -18.74 -11.56 -0.04
CA ILE A 663 -18.11 -11.59 -1.37
C ILE A 663 -19.18 -11.84 -2.45
N ALA A 664 -20.06 -12.83 -2.26
CA ALA A 664 -21.12 -13.13 -3.21
C ALA A 664 -22.06 -11.93 -3.44
N GLU A 665 -22.42 -11.21 -2.39
CA GLU A 665 -23.22 -9.99 -2.47
C GLU A 665 -22.49 -8.89 -3.24
N LYS A 666 -21.22 -8.59 -2.91
CA LYS A 666 -20.42 -7.57 -3.61
C LYS A 666 -20.30 -7.87 -5.11
N TYR A 667 -20.03 -9.13 -5.45
CA TYR A 667 -19.76 -9.57 -6.82
C TYR A 667 -21.02 -9.96 -7.61
N SER A 668 -22.20 -9.93 -7.00
CA SER A 668 -23.47 -9.94 -7.72
C SER A 668 -23.66 -8.71 -8.63
N GLN A 669 -22.90 -7.64 -8.39
CA GLN A 669 -22.93 -6.40 -9.15
C GLN A 669 -21.84 -6.38 -10.23
N ALA A 670 -22.23 -6.18 -11.49
CA ALA A 670 -21.31 -6.14 -12.63
C ALA A 670 -20.17 -5.11 -12.49
N LYS A 671 -20.41 -3.97 -11.83
CA LYS A 671 -19.40 -2.93 -11.58
C LYS A 671 -18.23 -3.43 -10.72
N SER A 672 -18.48 -4.33 -9.77
CA SER A 672 -17.44 -4.92 -8.92
C SER A 672 -16.50 -5.80 -9.75
N ILE A 673 -17.04 -6.51 -10.73
CA ILE A 673 -16.27 -7.32 -11.68
C ILE A 673 -15.38 -6.40 -12.53
N GLU A 674 -15.92 -5.32 -13.09
CA GLU A 674 -15.14 -4.35 -13.88
C GLU A 674 -14.00 -3.73 -13.08
N ARG A 675 -14.28 -3.30 -11.84
CA ARG A 675 -13.27 -2.78 -10.91
C ARG A 675 -12.15 -3.78 -10.65
N ALA A 676 -12.46 -5.06 -10.47
CA ALA A 676 -11.45 -6.09 -10.23
C ALA A 676 -10.43 -6.19 -11.39
N PHE A 677 -10.90 -6.12 -12.64
CA PHE A 677 -10.02 -6.07 -13.82
C PHE A 677 -9.19 -4.78 -13.88
N GLU A 678 -9.77 -3.62 -13.59
CA GLU A 678 -9.05 -2.33 -13.58
C GLU A 678 -7.93 -2.29 -12.53
N LEU A 679 -8.20 -2.83 -11.33
CA LEU A 679 -7.22 -2.87 -10.25
C LEU A 679 -6.12 -3.90 -10.51
N ALA A 680 -6.46 -5.08 -11.06
CA ALA A 680 -5.47 -6.06 -11.49
C ALA A 680 -4.50 -5.48 -12.54
N TRP A 681 -5.03 -4.70 -13.50
CA TRP A 681 -4.22 -3.96 -14.46
C TRP A 681 -3.31 -2.93 -13.80
N THR A 682 -3.85 -2.15 -12.86
CA THR A 682 -3.10 -1.13 -12.12
C THR A 682 -1.96 -1.75 -11.31
N ARG A 683 -2.24 -2.81 -10.54
CA ARG A 683 -1.25 -3.55 -9.74
C ARG A 683 -0.14 -4.12 -10.61
N SER A 684 -0.46 -4.69 -11.76
CA SER A 684 0.51 -5.26 -12.69
C SER A 684 1.53 -4.24 -13.21
N ARG A 685 1.11 -2.97 -13.41
CA ARG A 685 2.05 -1.88 -13.76
C ARG A 685 2.98 -1.54 -12.60
N ILE A 686 2.45 -1.54 -11.39
CA ILE A 686 3.22 -1.25 -10.17
C ILE A 686 4.26 -2.35 -9.94
N GLU A 687 3.86 -3.63 -10.01
CA GLU A 687 4.76 -4.78 -9.85
C GLU A 687 5.93 -4.73 -10.85
N SER A 688 5.64 -4.42 -12.12
CA SER A 688 6.67 -4.29 -13.17
C SER A 688 7.65 -3.14 -12.90
N GLY A 689 7.19 -2.06 -12.26
CA GLY A 689 8.02 -0.90 -11.92
C GLY A 689 8.77 -0.99 -10.58
N TYR A 690 8.20 -1.69 -9.59
CA TYR A 690 8.69 -1.73 -8.21
C TYR A 690 10.04 -2.44 -8.08
N LEU A 691 10.28 -3.49 -8.87
CA LEU A 691 11.52 -4.29 -8.81
C LEU A 691 12.52 -3.99 -9.92
N GLY A 692 12.21 -3.02 -10.79
CA GLY A 692 13.07 -2.67 -11.91
C GLY A 692 13.33 -3.85 -12.86
N PHE A 693 12.42 -4.82 -12.93
CA PHE A 693 12.53 -5.93 -13.87
C PHE A 693 12.50 -5.40 -15.30
N LYS A 694 13.43 -5.88 -16.12
CA LYS A 694 13.34 -5.68 -17.56
C LYS A 694 12.24 -6.58 -18.12
N ALA A 695 11.58 -6.13 -19.19
CA ALA A 695 10.56 -6.92 -19.87
C ALA A 695 11.08 -8.33 -20.27
N GLU A 696 12.32 -8.39 -20.74
CA GLU A 696 13.00 -9.64 -21.11
C GLU A 696 13.18 -10.59 -19.91
N GLU A 697 13.47 -10.06 -18.71
CA GLU A 697 13.61 -10.86 -17.48
C GLU A 697 12.26 -11.47 -17.08
N VAL A 698 11.18 -10.67 -17.07
CA VAL A 698 9.83 -11.16 -16.74
C VAL A 698 9.36 -12.21 -17.75
N GLU A 699 9.60 -11.99 -19.05
CA GLU A 699 9.25 -12.97 -20.07
C GLU A 699 9.97 -14.30 -19.86
N LEU A 700 11.27 -14.26 -19.52
CA LEU A 700 12.04 -15.44 -19.17
C LEU A 700 11.45 -16.16 -17.95
N TYR A 701 11.20 -15.44 -16.84
CA TYR A 701 10.68 -16.06 -15.63
C TYR A 701 9.31 -16.69 -15.83
N LEU A 702 8.46 -16.09 -16.68
CA LEU A 702 7.18 -16.66 -17.09
C LEU A 702 7.34 -17.90 -17.99
N LYS A 703 8.36 -17.95 -18.87
CA LYS A 703 8.68 -19.15 -19.68
C LYS A 703 9.16 -20.30 -18.79
N MET A 704 9.91 -20.01 -17.73
CA MET A 704 10.43 -21.04 -16.82
C MET A 704 9.34 -21.76 -16.02
N ILE A 705 8.17 -21.14 -15.79
CA ILE A 705 7.07 -21.71 -14.98
C ILE A 705 6.68 -23.12 -15.45
N SER A 706 6.54 -23.32 -16.76
CA SER A 706 6.15 -24.64 -17.31
C SER A 706 7.16 -25.73 -16.97
N HIS A 707 8.45 -25.41 -17.05
CA HIS A 707 9.54 -26.31 -16.73
C HIS A 707 9.75 -26.51 -15.22
N ILE A 708 9.33 -25.55 -14.39
CA ILE A 708 9.36 -25.66 -12.92
C ILE A 708 8.23 -26.59 -12.44
N LEU A 709 6.99 -26.36 -12.92
CA LEU A 709 5.81 -27.04 -12.41
C LEU A 709 5.61 -28.44 -13.00
N ILE A 710 5.96 -28.64 -14.28
CA ILE A 710 5.87 -29.94 -14.93
C ILE A 710 7.28 -30.48 -15.15
N PRO A 711 7.56 -31.76 -14.79
CA PRO A 711 8.79 -32.42 -15.22
C PRO A 711 8.87 -32.39 -16.75
N GLY A 712 9.69 -31.47 -17.25
CA GLY A 712 9.83 -31.20 -18.66
C GLY A 712 11.00 -31.92 -19.31
N PRO A 713 11.12 -31.77 -20.62
CA PRO A 713 12.14 -32.45 -21.42
C PRO A 713 13.57 -31.98 -21.15
N LEU A 714 13.77 -30.81 -20.56
CA LEU A 714 15.09 -30.28 -20.17
C LEU A 714 15.90 -31.26 -19.32
N ARG A 715 15.24 -32.16 -18.59
CA ARG A 715 15.88 -33.20 -17.80
C ARG A 715 16.66 -34.20 -18.66
N LYS A 716 16.24 -34.46 -19.91
CA LYS A 716 16.93 -35.38 -20.83
C LYS A 716 18.37 -34.95 -21.11
N LYS A 717 18.64 -33.64 -21.12
CA LYS A 717 19.99 -33.09 -21.29
C LYS A 717 21.01 -33.66 -20.28
N TYR A 718 20.54 -34.04 -19.09
CA TYR A 718 21.37 -34.57 -18.01
C TYR A 718 21.03 -36.02 -17.68
N GLU A 719 20.44 -36.76 -18.61
CA GLU A 719 20.05 -38.16 -18.44
C GLU A 719 21.22 -39.02 -17.91
N SER A 720 22.42 -38.86 -18.47
CA SER A 720 23.61 -39.60 -18.05
C SER A 720 23.94 -39.44 -16.55
N ILE A 721 23.69 -38.26 -15.97
CA ILE A 721 23.89 -37.99 -14.54
C ILE A 721 22.69 -38.46 -13.72
N ILE A 722 21.46 -38.25 -14.23
CA ILE A 722 20.23 -38.62 -13.53
C ILE A 722 20.13 -40.14 -13.36
N THR A 723 20.51 -40.92 -14.38
CA THR A 723 20.45 -42.39 -14.34
C THR A 723 21.41 -43.04 -13.36
N THR A 724 22.45 -42.33 -12.91
CA THR A 724 23.39 -42.83 -11.89
C THR A 724 22.87 -42.63 -10.47
N ASN A 725 21.76 -41.90 -10.26
CA ASN A 725 21.20 -41.70 -8.92
C ASN A 725 20.77 -43.04 -8.30
N ARG A 726 21.15 -43.25 -7.03
CA ARG A 726 20.72 -44.39 -6.19
C ARG A 726 20.07 -43.94 -4.87
N LYS A 727 19.99 -42.62 -4.63
CA LYS A 727 19.45 -42.03 -3.42
C LYS A 727 17.98 -41.65 -3.56
N SER A 728 17.33 -41.46 -2.42
CA SER A 728 15.92 -41.12 -2.28
C SER A 728 15.71 -39.64 -1.94
N GLN A 729 14.45 -39.18 -1.93
CA GLN A 729 14.11 -37.83 -1.50
C GLN A 729 14.58 -37.51 -0.07
N ARG A 730 14.56 -38.48 0.85
CA ARG A 730 14.96 -38.27 2.26
C ARG A 730 16.42 -37.89 2.40
N ASP A 731 17.26 -38.30 1.45
CA ASP A 731 18.68 -37.98 1.44
C ASP A 731 18.94 -36.49 1.14
N LEU A 732 17.94 -35.76 0.61
CA LEU A 732 18.00 -34.29 0.46
C LEU A 732 17.99 -33.55 1.80
N TRP A 733 17.44 -34.16 2.87
CA TRP A 733 17.31 -33.52 4.18
C TRP A 733 18.66 -33.22 4.83
N ALA A 734 19.72 -33.96 4.44
CA ALA A 734 21.09 -33.66 4.86
C ALA A 734 21.55 -32.26 4.40
N PHE A 735 20.92 -31.70 3.37
CA PHE A 735 21.16 -30.34 2.85
C PHE A 735 20.11 -29.32 3.31
N GLY A 736 19.17 -29.72 4.19
CA GLY A 736 18.05 -28.89 4.62
C GLY A 736 16.93 -28.73 3.57
N ILE A 737 17.01 -29.46 2.45
CA ILE A 737 16.05 -29.37 1.33
C ILE A 737 14.98 -30.45 1.52
N SER A 738 13.69 -30.10 1.51
CA SER A 738 12.62 -31.08 1.74
C SER A 738 12.38 -32.00 0.53
N GLY A 739 12.48 -31.45 -0.68
CA GLY A 739 12.17 -32.12 -1.95
C GLY A 739 10.68 -32.18 -2.30
N ASP A 740 9.79 -31.58 -1.49
CA ASP A 740 8.34 -31.60 -1.72
C ASP A 740 7.87 -30.55 -2.73
N ILE A 741 8.67 -29.49 -2.90
CA ILE A 741 8.41 -28.40 -3.84
C ILE A 741 9.43 -28.41 -5.00
N PRO A 742 9.11 -27.77 -6.14
CA PRO A 742 10.03 -27.68 -7.27
C PRO A 742 11.42 -27.12 -6.89
N ILE A 743 12.48 -27.79 -7.37
CA ILE A 743 13.87 -27.34 -7.21
C ILE A 743 14.38 -26.78 -8.54
N VAL A 744 14.98 -25.59 -8.49
CA VAL A 744 15.82 -25.04 -9.57
C VAL A 744 17.28 -25.08 -9.12
N LEU A 745 18.11 -25.81 -9.86
CA LEU A 745 19.51 -26.04 -9.54
C LEU A 745 20.41 -25.16 -10.41
N LEU A 746 21.29 -24.38 -9.77
CA LEU A 746 22.39 -23.68 -10.41
C LEU A 746 23.69 -24.40 -10.07
N HIS A 747 24.49 -24.74 -11.08
CA HIS A 747 25.84 -25.28 -10.89
C HIS A 747 26.86 -24.28 -11.43
N ILE A 748 27.60 -23.63 -10.52
CA ILE A 748 28.45 -22.45 -10.78
C ILE A 748 29.92 -22.83 -10.59
N TYR A 749 30.78 -22.46 -11.55
CA TYR A 749 32.19 -22.90 -11.61
C TYR A 749 33.18 -21.77 -11.32
N ARG A 750 32.84 -20.54 -11.71
CA ARG A 750 33.75 -19.39 -11.60
C ARG A 750 33.01 -18.11 -11.29
N LYS A 751 33.78 -17.08 -10.94
CA LYS A 751 33.29 -15.74 -10.62
C LYS A 751 32.43 -15.11 -11.73
N ASP A 752 32.74 -15.41 -13.00
CA ASP A 752 32.01 -14.85 -14.13
C ASP A 752 30.55 -15.34 -14.22
N ASP A 753 30.21 -16.41 -13.49
CA ASP A 753 28.86 -16.96 -13.43
C ASP A 753 27.93 -16.20 -12.46
N MET A 754 28.42 -15.17 -11.76
CA MET A 754 27.62 -14.42 -10.79
C MET A 754 26.44 -13.66 -11.42
N ASP A 755 26.53 -13.34 -12.72
CA ASP A 755 25.39 -12.75 -13.44
C ASP A 755 24.21 -13.74 -13.52
N LEU A 756 24.49 -15.03 -13.70
CA LEU A 756 23.47 -16.09 -13.65
C LEU A 756 22.86 -16.18 -12.24
N VAL A 757 23.69 -16.15 -11.19
CA VAL A 757 23.22 -16.18 -9.79
C VAL A 757 22.28 -15.00 -9.52
N ASN A 758 22.70 -13.77 -9.85
CA ASN A 758 21.89 -12.57 -9.65
C ASN A 758 20.58 -12.61 -10.47
N LYS A 759 20.64 -13.07 -11.73
CA LYS A 759 19.47 -13.21 -12.60
C LYS A 759 18.48 -14.22 -12.03
N MET A 760 18.95 -15.29 -11.40
CA MET A 760 18.12 -16.34 -10.83
C MET A 760 17.59 -16.02 -9.43
N LEU A 761 18.33 -15.26 -8.62
CA LEU A 761 17.80 -14.70 -7.36
C LEU A 761 16.63 -13.77 -7.62
N LYS A 762 16.72 -12.92 -8.66
CA LYS A 762 15.60 -12.10 -9.14
C LYS A 762 14.41 -12.95 -9.63
N GLY A 763 14.67 -14.04 -10.33
CA GLY A 763 13.63 -14.97 -10.78
C GLY A 763 12.91 -15.64 -9.61
N HIS A 764 13.69 -16.08 -8.61
CA HIS A 764 13.18 -16.64 -7.35
C HIS A 764 12.25 -15.66 -6.63
N GLU A 765 12.66 -14.39 -6.54
CA GLU A 765 11.82 -13.33 -6.00
C GLU A 765 10.52 -13.14 -6.81
N TYR A 766 10.61 -13.12 -8.14
CA TYR A 766 9.44 -13.01 -9.02
C TYR A 766 8.43 -14.14 -8.81
N TRP A 767 8.90 -15.40 -8.71
CA TRP A 767 8.03 -16.54 -8.45
C TRP A 767 7.41 -16.49 -7.05
N GLY A 768 8.18 -16.09 -6.05
CA GLY A 768 7.69 -15.88 -4.69
C GLY A 768 6.57 -14.84 -4.62
N MET A 769 6.69 -13.72 -5.35
CA MET A 769 5.62 -12.72 -5.46
C MET A 769 4.34 -13.26 -6.09
N LYS A 770 4.46 -14.23 -7.01
CA LYS A 770 3.32 -14.90 -7.64
C LYS A 770 2.79 -16.08 -6.80
N ASN A 771 3.24 -16.19 -5.54
CA ASN A 771 2.89 -17.27 -4.61
C ASN A 771 3.22 -18.67 -5.19
N MET A 772 4.32 -18.76 -5.94
CA MET A 772 4.87 -20.01 -6.44
C MET A 772 6.16 -20.33 -5.68
N GLU A 773 6.07 -21.27 -4.75
CA GLU A 773 7.23 -21.73 -3.98
C GLU A 773 8.20 -22.53 -4.85
N VAL A 774 9.48 -22.15 -4.80
CA VAL A 774 10.57 -22.82 -5.51
C VAL A 774 11.80 -22.82 -4.60
N ASP A 775 12.44 -23.98 -4.45
CA ASP A 775 13.76 -24.05 -3.81
C ASP A 775 14.85 -23.75 -4.85
N LEU A 776 15.61 -22.67 -4.65
CA LEU A 776 16.76 -22.33 -5.47
C LEU A 776 18.02 -22.91 -4.84
N VAL A 777 18.58 -23.95 -5.45
CA VAL A 777 19.79 -24.63 -4.97
C VAL A 777 20.97 -24.18 -5.80
N ILE A 778 22.02 -23.66 -5.16
CA ILE A 778 23.23 -23.16 -5.80
C ILE A 778 24.41 -24.03 -5.36
N VAL A 779 24.89 -24.86 -6.27
CA VAL A 779 26.11 -25.66 -6.09
C VAL A 779 27.29 -24.87 -6.63
N THR A 780 28.29 -24.66 -5.77
CA THR A 780 29.55 -23.99 -6.11
C THR A 780 30.66 -25.03 -6.26
N GLU A 781 31.33 -25.03 -7.41
CA GLU A 781 32.46 -25.90 -7.73
C GLU A 781 33.69 -25.03 -8.02
N GLU A 782 34.64 -24.97 -7.08
CA GLU A 782 35.88 -24.20 -7.21
C GLU A 782 37.07 -25.12 -7.53
N GLU A 783 37.83 -24.82 -8.58
CA GLU A 783 39.10 -25.48 -8.86
C GLU A 783 40.23 -24.88 -8.00
N GLY A 784 40.57 -25.53 -6.88
CA GLY A 784 41.84 -25.37 -6.16
C GLY A 784 42.02 -24.06 -5.34
N GLY A 785 42.12 -24.21 -4.01
CA GLY A 785 42.59 -23.17 -3.09
C GLY A 785 41.90 -23.20 -1.73
N TYR A 786 42.63 -22.86 -0.66
CA TYR A 786 42.12 -22.82 0.73
C TYR A 786 41.08 -21.69 0.96
N PHE A 787 40.84 -20.82 -0.03
CA PHE A 787 39.96 -19.65 0.03
C PHE A 787 38.64 -19.90 -0.72
N ARG A 788 37.52 -19.86 0.01
CA ARG A 788 36.14 -20.07 -0.48
C ARG A 788 35.54 -18.83 -1.16
N LEU A 789 36.27 -18.21 -2.08
CA LEU A 789 35.93 -16.89 -2.61
C LEU A 789 34.59 -16.87 -3.36
N LEU A 790 34.32 -17.86 -4.23
CA LEU A 790 33.07 -17.99 -4.98
C LEU A 790 31.90 -18.24 -4.04
N GLN A 791 32.07 -19.10 -3.04
CA GLN A 791 31.01 -19.38 -2.09
C GLN A 791 30.67 -18.17 -1.21
N ASP A 792 31.69 -17.42 -0.78
CA ASP A 792 31.49 -16.17 -0.05
C ASP A 792 30.77 -15.12 -0.92
N MET A 793 31.14 -15.02 -2.20
CA MET A 793 30.48 -14.13 -3.16
C MET A 793 29.00 -14.50 -3.40
N VAL A 794 28.68 -15.79 -3.52
CA VAL A 794 27.29 -16.26 -3.61
C VAL A 794 26.55 -15.95 -2.31
N GLY A 795 27.18 -16.18 -1.15
CA GLY A 795 26.62 -15.83 0.16
C GLY A 795 26.30 -14.34 0.28
N GLU A 796 27.21 -13.46 -0.16
CA GLU A 796 27.03 -12.02 -0.15
C GLU A 796 25.92 -11.58 -1.12
N ALA A 797 25.84 -12.17 -2.31
CA ALA A 797 24.76 -11.93 -3.26
C ALA A 797 23.39 -12.30 -2.68
N VAL A 798 23.27 -13.47 -2.04
CA VAL A 798 22.03 -13.88 -1.35
C VAL A 798 21.70 -12.93 -0.20
N ALA A 799 22.67 -12.56 0.63
CA ALA A 799 22.49 -11.63 1.75
C ALA A 799 22.06 -10.23 1.30
N SER A 800 22.49 -9.81 0.11
CA SER A 800 22.11 -8.53 -0.52
C SER A 800 20.75 -8.56 -1.23
N SER A 801 20.17 -9.75 -1.42
CA SER A 801 18.87 -9.96 -2.06
C SER A 801 17.73 -10.08 -1.04
N HIS A 802 16.48 -10.04 -1.51
CA HIS A 802 15.31 -10.31 -0.68
C HIS A 802 15.26 -11.74 -0.13
N ALA A 803 16.05 -12.67 -0.71
CA ALA A 803 16.12 -14.05 -0.27
C ALA A 803 16.92 -14.27 1.04
N ARG A 804 17.54 -13.24 1.61
CA ARG A 804 18.35 -13.35 2.85
C ARG A 804 17.60 -14.00 4.01
N GLU A 805 16.29 -13.73 4.15
CA GLU A 805 15.45 -14.24 5.25
C GLU A 805 14.95 -15.66 4.99
N LEU A 806 15.12 -16.14 3.75
CA LEU A 806 14.73 -17.46 3.25
C LEU A 806 15.93 -18.40 3.05
N LEU A 807 17.14 -17.99 3.42
CA LEU A 807 18.33 -18.86 3.34
C LEU A 807 18.13 -20.12 4.21
N GLY A 808 18.23 -21.29 3.59
CA GLY A 808 18.08 -22.59 4.25
C GLY A 808 16.66 -22.93 4.73
N LYS A 809 15.63 -22.23 4.22
CA LYS A 809 14.22 -22.49 4.52
C LYS A 809 13.49 -23.02 3.30
N ARG A 810 12.39 -23.75 3.51
CA ARG A 810 11.47 -24.20 2.44
C ARG A 810 11.01 -23.01 1.60
N GLY A 811 11.03 -23.15 0.28
CA GLY A 811 10.72 -22.10 -0.69
C GLY A 811 11.85 -21.06 -0.84
N GLY A 812 13.05 -21.39 -0.37
CA GLY A 812 14.15 -20.47 -0.16
C GLY A 812 15.37 -20.77 -1.02
N VAL A 813 16.53 -20.30 -0.54
CA VAL A 813 17.82 -20.47 -1.24
C VAL A 813 18.74 -21.36 -0.42
N PHE A 814 19.39 -22.32 -1.09
CA PHE A 814 20.32 -23.27 -0.49
C PHE A 814 21.68 -23.17 -1.20
N ILE A 815 22.76 -22.97 -0.45
CA ILE A 815 24.11 -22.86 -0.99
C ILE A 815 24.89 -24.11 -0.59
N ILE A 816 25.33 -24.90 -1.57
CA ILE A 816 26.03 -26.17 -1.37
C ILE A 816 27.44 -26.07 -1.98
N ASN A 817 28.44 -26.52 -1.24
CA ASN A 817 29.81 -26.64 -1.74
C ASN A 817 30.00 -28.02 -2.40
N LYS A 818 30.46 -28.06 -3.65
CA LYS A 818 30.69 -29.32 -4.39
C LYS A 818 31.70 -30.25 -3.68
N ASN A 819 32.67 -29.69 -2.96
CA ASN A 819 33.70 -30.44 -2.23
C ASN A 819 33.16 -31.15 -0.97
N GLN A 820 31.95 -30.78 -0.52
CA GLN A 820 31.28 -31.40 0.63
C GLN A 820 30.23 -32.44 0.22
N VAL A 821 30.06 -32.69 -1.08
CA VAL A 821 29.04 -33.60 -1.60
C VAL A 821 29.66 -34.67 -2.51
N THR A 822 29.20 -35.90 -2.35
CA THR A 822 29.63 -37.04 -3.17
C THR A 822 29.10 -36.92 -4.61
N SER A 823 29.60 -37.77 -5.51
CA SER A 823 29.03 -37.89 -6.86
C SER A 823 27.57 -38.38 -6.83
N GLU A 824 27.22 -39.25 -5.87
CA GLU A 824 25.85 -39.72 -5.67
C GLU A 824 24.92 -38.60 -5.18
N ASP A 825 25.40 -37.73 -4.29
CA ASP A 825 24.64 -36.54 -3.84
C ASP A 825 24.37 -35.58 -4.99
N LEU A 826 25.37 -35.36 -5.86
CA LEU A 826 25.19 -34.52 -7.04
C LEU A 826 24.16 -35.14 -8.00
N ALA A 827 24.22 -36.46 -8.23
CA ALA A 827 23.24 -37.17 -9.05
C ALA A 827 21.82 -37.05 -8.47
N LEU A 828 21.66 -37.10 -7.15
CA LEU A 828 20.40 -36.86 -6.46
C LEU A 828 19.87 -35.44 -6.71
N LEU A 829 20.71 -34.41 -6.54
CA LEU A 829 20.32 -33.01 -6.79
C LEU A 829 19.88 -32.79 -8.25
N TYR A 830 20.60 -33.38 -9.22
CA TYR A 830 20.23 -33.33 -10.64
C TYR A 830 18.92 -34.08 -10.91
N ALA A 831 18.69 -35.22 -10.25
CA ALA A 831 17.48 -36.01 -10.40
C ALA A 831 16.25 -35.34 -9.75
N ALA A 832 16.43 -34.61 -8.65
CA ALA A 832 15.37 -33.90 -7.96
C ALA A 832 15.00 -32.57 -8.65
N ALA A 833 15.98 -31.90 -9.26
CA ALA A 833 15.79 -30.62 -9.93
C ALA A 833 14.82 -30.70 -11.13
N ARG A 834 13.99 -29.65 -11.25
CA ARG A 834 13.08 -29.44 -12.38
C ARG A 834 13.80 -28.73 -13.53
N ILE A 835 14.68 -27.79 -13.18
CA ILE A 835 15.57 -27.07 -14.09
C ILE A 835 16.99 -27.16 -13.53
N VAL A 836 17.96 -27.43 -14.40
CA VAL A 836 19.39 -27.36 -14.08
C VAL A 836 20.08 -26.39 -15.02
N LEU A 837 20.60 -25.29 -14.47
CA LEU A 837 21.37 -24.28 -15.20
C LEU A 837 22.84 -24.38 -14.79
N ARG A 838 23.72 -24.43 -15.78
CA ARG A 838 25.17 -24.47 -15.56
C ARG A 838 25.80 -23.13 -15.89
N GLY A 839 26.71 -22.69 -15.04
CA GLY A 839 27.68 -21.64 -15.34
C GLY A 839 28.58 -22.05 -16.51
N ASN A 840 29.20 -21.09 -17.17
CA ASN A 840 30.06 -21.27 -18.36
C ASN A 840 29.41 -21.77 -19.64
N VAL A 841 28.09 -21.97 -19.64
CA VAL A 841 27.30 -22.36 -20.80
C VAL A 841 26.59 -21.12 -21.36
N HIS A 842 26.06 -21.25 -22.57
CA HIS A 842 25.03 -20.42 -23.20
C HIS A 842 24.06 -19.70 -22.23
N THR A 843 23.43 -18.62 -22.69
CA THR A 843 22.48 -17.83 -21.88
C THR A 843 21.37 -18.71 -21.29
N VAL A 844 20.68 -18.24 -20.24
CA VAL A 844 19.57 -19.01 -19.62
C VAL A 844 18.53 -19.38 -20.67
N GLU A 845 18.20 -18.44 -21.54
CA GLU A 845 17.31 -18.59 -22.68
C GLU A 845 17.73 -19.77 -23.58
N GLU A 846 18.99 -19.81 -24.00
CA GLU A 846 19.53 -20.88 -24.82
C GLU A 846 19.56 -22.25 -24.09
N GLN A 847 19.76 -22.25 -22.77
CA GLN A 847 19.71 -23.47 -21.97
C GLN A 847 18.28 -24.04 -21.84
N LEU A 848 17.25 -23.19 -21.94
CA LEU A 848 15.84 -23.58 -21.95
C LEU A 848 15.35 -24.03 -23.35
N GLU A 849 16.04 -23.66 -24.42
CA GLU A 849 15.67 -24.01 -25.81
C GLU A 849 16.29 -25.32 -26.33
N TRP A 850 16.90 -26.13 -25.45
CA TRP A 850 17.69 -27.32 -25.82
C TRP A 850 16.99 -28.28 -26.80
N GLU A 851 15.67 -28.44 -26.75
CA GLU A 851 14.93 -29.32 -27.69
C GLU A 851 14.96 -28.82 -29.13
N ARG A 852 14.87 -27.51 -29.38
CA ARG A 852 14.84 -26.97 -30.76
C ARG A 852 16.16 -27.14 -31.49
N LYS A 853 17.27 -27.31 -30.75
CA LYS A 853 18.63 -27.52 -31.31
C LYS A 853 19.01 -29.00 -31.42
N ALA A 854 18.25 -29.93 -30.83
CA ALA A 854 18.53 -31.36 -30.91
C ALA A 854 17.81 -32.04 -32.10
N GLU A 855 16.73 -31.42 -32.58
CA GLU A 855 15.99 -31.85 -33.78
C GLU A 855 16.40 -31.09 -35.07
N ALA A 856 17.21 -30.03 -34.94
CA ALA A 856 17.81 -29.28 -36.04
C ALA A 856 19.30 -29.61 -36.16
#